data_AF-A0AAX3F0F3-F1
#
_entry.id   AF-A0AAX3F0F3-F1
#
_cell.length_a   1.000
_cell.length_b   1.000
_cell.length_c   1.000
_cell.angle_alpha   90.00
_cell.angle_beta   90.00
_cell.angle_gamma   90.00
#
_symmetry.space_group_name_H-M   'P 1'
#
loop_
_entity.id
_entity.type
_entity.pdbx_description
1 polymer ?
#
loop_
_entity_poly.entity_id
_entity_poly.type
_entity_poly.pdbx_seq_one_letter_code
_entity_poly.pdbx_strand_id
1 'polypeptide(L)'
;MKAKVQENSKKILEISNLKKYFLNKNSVNKAVDNVSFSVSEGEIVGLIGESGSGKTSVARTITRFYENYNGFVTLDSKIISGNKISKKRLKHMRRNMQMIFQDPMASVNGQNNVYSILKEPLVVNGVIQEKVKRVLKSWKQVKKNYFYTFLELAKKLELEDKALINSLFEPFYTKWSNKFQELTDEDLNLEDLYNSFVAYLEEKNKIYSELINNLYSLSNQLIEKFEEKVKAFEEDKMDADKTRLKLALDNYNKEKKLNRKNKAYFASLDTFKNTFKEFKDSFTNKKETKAIGKSILDSLLSEVENEAKLAKNSALSSANLKEYDFYIHLNQVYKFLYKLVKSNYAKLMYFDFETGKTFRDNLLNYATTYFVSKSSDSSSWTNEKFKENFKFSLDEYLNNSQKNKKQIDKDFAQNVKTFKSSLKKTFKNFFLKPDKNPEKLAKAKKNYEEAQQNFDKELAKYIEKFELKIQRIKEKIKHQDSLSDSLKKVEKDLDSKFKELNAKYVELYKKQRILPLETKKNKTTSEARSLKNAKVELTAQESLVKERLKSSKAFNLEQKYLNIDIDNINLLLGISKLDVFIKKHPYLEALNWLLYPYKILKIRALYIKSTIYKALEDVGLLKQFAYRYPHEFSGGQLQRIVIARALIINPKIIVADEPIASLDISIQAQIVNLLKDLCKKKNIGIIFIAHDLSMVEYIADKVQIMHLGKIVESGKTEKVYKSPLHPYTNTLFQSIPKISNANEKFQEISFDTKYLEEQKFPNATFLKEVEDNHYLFGTESQINKWSKKLKNVKKT
;
A
#
# COMPACT_ATOMS: atom_id res chain seq x y z
N MET A 1 -4.41 -18.14 -21.32
CA MET A 1 -5.49 -18.64 -20.43
C MET A 1 -6.23 -17.45 -19.83
N LYS A 2 -7.44 -17.14 -20.33
CA LYS A 2 -8.33 -16.12 -19.74
C LYS A 2 -8.98 -16.74 -18.50
N ALA A 3 -8.63 -16.27 -17.31
CA ALA A 3 -9.26 -16.70 -16.07
C ALA A 3 -10.71 -16.19 -16.05
N LYS A 4 -11.67 -17.10 -15.78
CA LYS A 4 -13.07 -16.76 -15.51
C LYS A 4 -13.12 -15.70 -14.41
N VAL A 5 -13.75 -14.56 -14.70
CA VAL A 5 -14.07 -13.52 -13.72
C VAL A 5 -14.96 -14.14 -12.65
N GLN A 6 -14.51 -14.13 -11.40
CA GLN A 6 -15.27 -14.58 -10.24
C GLN A 6 -16.44 -13.61 -10.01
N GLU A 7 -17.68 -14.06 -10.24
CA GLU A 7 -18.92 -13.29 -9.93
C GLU A 7 -19.16 -13.08 -8.42
N ASN A 8 -18.23 -13.46 -7.54
CA ASN A 8 -18.32 -13.29 -6.09
C ASN A 8 -17.09 -12.57 -5.50
N SER A 9 -16.53 -11.59 -6.20
CA SER A 9 -15.46 -10.74 -5.64
C SER A 9 -16.01 -9.86 -4.51
N LYS A 10 -15.38 -9.92 -3.34
CA LYS A 10 -15.78 -9.12 -2.16
C LYS A 10 -15.68 -7.61 -2.47
N LYS A 11 -16.77 -6.87 -2.27
CA LYS A 11 -16.77 -5.39 -2.32
C LYS A 11 -15.97 -4.85 -1.13
N ILE A 12 -14.91 -4.09 -1.40
CA ILE A 12 -14.10 -3.47 -0.35
C ILE A 12 -14.55 -2.04 -0.07
N LEU A 13 -14.78 -1.27 -1.13
CA LEU A 13 -15.20 0.13 -1.02
C LEU A 13 -16.59 0.26 -1.61
N GLU A 14 -17.51 0.86 -0.86
CA GLU A 14 -18.82 1.23 -1.37
C GLU A 14 -19.06 2.70 -1.08
N ILE A 15 -19.51 3.41 -2.11
CA ILE A 15 -19.84 4.82 -2.08
C ILE A 15 -21.32 4.91 -2.46
N SER A 16 -22.12 5.53 -1.61
CA SER A 16 -23.56 5.67 -1.82
C SER A 16 -24.00 7.12 -1.58
N ASN A 17 -24.55 7.73 -2.63
CA ASN A 17 -25.08 9.09 -2.65
C ASN A 17 -24.10 10.12 -2.06
N LEU A 18 -22.85 10.06 -2.51
CA LEU A 18 -21.81 10.99 -2.10
C LEU A 18 -22.13 12.38 -2.65
N LYS A 19 -22.17 13.36 -1.75
CA LYS A 19 -22.41 14.76 -2.09
C LYS A 19 -21.37 15.65 -1.42
N LYS A 20 -20.71 16.47 -2.22
CA LYS A 20 -19.75 17.47 -1.75
C LYS A 20 -19.97 18.78 -2.50
N TYR A 21 -20.46 19.77 -1.77
CA TYR A 21 -20.66 21.12 -2.28
C TYR A 21 -19.62 22.07 -1.69
N PHE A 22 -19.19 23.04 -2.49
CA PHE A 22 -18.30 24.13 -2.08
C PHE A 22 -19.07 25.46 -2.15
N LEU A 23 -18.89 26.28 -1.11
CA LEU A 23 -19.49 27.61 -1.04
C LEU A 23 -18.51 28.60 -1.66
N ASN A 24 -18.88 29.21 -2.77
CA ASN A 24 -18.22 30.40 -3.32
C ASN A 24 -19.03 31.64 -2.92
N LYS A 25 -18.40 32.82 -2.92
CA LYS A 25 -18.99 34.08 -2.43
C LYS A 25 -20.42 34.35 -2.95
N ASN A 26 -20.73 33.96 -4.19
CA ASN A 26 -22.03 34.20 -4.83
C ASN A 26 -22.75 32.93 -5.35
N SER A 27 -22.18 31.72 -5.21
CA SER A 27 -22.79 30.50 -5.74
C SER A 27 -22.36 29.23 -5.01
N VAL A 28 -23.22 28.23 -5.00
CA VAL A 28 -22.88 26.89 -4.47
C VAL A 28 -22.42 26.01 -5.62
N ASN A 29 -21.15 25.63 -5.62
CA ASN A 29 -20.61 24.69 -6.59
C ASN A 29 -20.89 23.25 -6.13
N LYS A 30 -21.74 22.54 -6.87
CA LYS A 30 -22.03 21.12 -6.66
C LYS A 30 -20.94 20.22 -7.28
N ALA A 31 -19.74 20.25 -6.70
CA ALA A 31 -18.61 19.50 -7.25
C ALA A 31 -18.80 17.97 -7.25
N VAL A 32 -19.58 17.44 -6.31
CA VAL A 32 -20.03 16.04 -6.30
C VAL A 32 -21.50 16.02 -5.89
N ASP A 33 -22.36 15.43 -6.71
CA ASP A 33 -23.80 15.34 -6.50
C ASP A 33 -24.30 13.92 -6.81
N ASN A 34 -24.77 13.22 -5.77
CA ASN A 34 -25.35 11.89 -5.85
C ASN A 34 -24.45 10.82 -6.52
N VAL A 35 -23.15 10.82 -6.21
CA VAL A 35 -22.21 9.84 -6.77
C VAL A 35 -22.28 8.52 -5.99
N SER A 36 -22.54 7.40 -6.69
CA SER A 36 -22.65 6.07 -6.11
C SER A 36 -21.94 5.02 -6.98
N PHE A 37 -21.01 4.26 -6.41
CA PHE A 37 -20.36 3.11 -7.05
C PHE A 37 -19.60 2.28 -6.01
N SER A 38 -19.11 1.10 -6.40
CA SER A 38 -18.32 0.23 -5.52
C SER A 38 -17.06 -0.30 -6.22
N VAL A 39 -16.07 -0.69 -5.43
CA VAL A 39 -14.81 -1.29 -5.88
C VAL A 39 -14.58 -2.61 -5.14
N SER A 40 -14.30 -3.66 -5.90
CA SER A 40 -14.04 -5.01 -5.40
C SER A 40 -12.55 -5.30 -5.24
N GLU A 41 -12.22 -6.41 -4.56
CA GLU A 41 -10.85 -6.93 -4.49
C GLU A 41 -10.29 -7.25 -5.88
N GLY A 42 -9.10 -6.69 -6.17
CA GLY A 42 -8.42 -6.88 -7.46
C GLY A 42 -9.09 -6.20 -8.66
N GLU A 43 -10.06 -5.31 -8.43
CA GLU A 43 -10.80 -4.58 -9.48
C GLU A 43 -10.26 -3.15 -9.64
N ILE A 44 -10.12 -2.70 -10.88
CA ILE A 44 -9.80 -1.32 -11.23
C ILE A 44 -11.04 -0.63 -11.77
N VAL A 45 -11.49 0.43 -11.08
CA VAL A 45 -12.60 1.27 -11.49
C VAL A 45 -12.06 2.61 -12.02
N GLY A 46 -12.27 2.86 -13.30
CA GLY A 46 -11.95 4.13 -13.96
C GLY A 46 -12.99 5.20 -13.65
N LEU A 47 -12.57 6.37 -13.17
CA LEU A 47 -13.43 7.55 -13.03
C LEU A 47 -12.99 8.61 -14.04
N ILE A 48 -13.86 8.89 -15.01
CA ILE A 48 -13.52 9.60 -16.24
C ILE A 48 -14.42 10.83 -16.39
N GLY A 49 -13.93 11.88 -17.03
CA GLY A 49 -14.70 13.05 -17.42
C GLY A 49 -13.79 14.23 -17.70
N GLU A 50 -14.35 15.34 -18.18
CA GLU A 50 -13.60 16.57 -18.44
C GLU A 50 -12.93 17.14 -17.18
N SER A 51 -11.99 18.07 -17.39
CA SER A 51 -11.46 18.90 -16.31
C SER A 51 -12.60 19.65 -15.62
N GLY A 52 -12.61 19.67 -14.28
CA GLY A 52 -13.68 20.30 -13.52
C GLY A 52 -14.96 19.46 -13.35
N SER A 53 -15.05 18.24 -13.90
CA SER A 53 -16.25 17.39 -13.75
C SER A 53 -16.50 16.88 -12.33
N GLY A 54 -15.51 16.95 -11.43
CA GLY A 54 -15.62 16.60 -10.01
C GLY A 54 -14.78 15.39 -9.54
N LYS A 55 -13.99 14.77 -10.43
CA LYS A 55 -13.22 13.53 -10.16
C LYS A 55 -12.31 13.62 -8.93
N THR A 56 -11.42 14.61 -8.91
CA THR A 56 -10.52 14.89 -7.76
C THR A 56 -11.30 15.23 -6.49
N SER A 57 -12.48 15.86 -6.60
CA SER A 57 -13.35 16.12 -5.45
C SER A 57 -13.91 14.82 -4.86
N VAL A 58 -14.29 13.85 -5.71
CA VAL A 58 -14.66 12.50 -5.24
C VAL A 58 -13.49 11.86 -4.51
N ALA A 59 -12.30 11.82 -5.12
CA ALA A 59 -11.08 11.23 -4.55
C ALA A 59 -10.74 11.78 -3.16
N ARG A 60 -10.72 13.10 -3.03
CA ARG A 60 -10.41 13.82 -1.78
C ARG A 60 -11.51 13.66 -0.74
N THR A 61 -12.76 13.52 -1.15
CA THR A 61 -13.88 13.29 -0.23
C THR A 61 -13.84 11.88 0.36
N ILE A 62 -13.65 10.84 -0.46
CA ILE A 62 -13.62 9.45 0.02
C ILE A 62 -12.40 9.17 0.92
N THR A 63 -11.28 9.84 0.67
CA THR A 63 -10.06 9.78 1.49
C THR A 63 -10.10 10.71 2.71
N ARG A 64 -11.19 11.48 2.87
CA ARG A 64 -11.43 12.45 3.96
C ARG A 64 -10.42 13.61 4.02
N PHE A 65 -9.87 14.06 2.91
CA PHE A 65 -9.28 15.40 2.82
C PHE A 65 -10.35 16.49 2.96
N TYR A 66 -11.57 16.21 2.50
CA TYR A 66 -12.76 16.98 2.84
C TYR A 66 -13.58 16.22 3.88
N GLU A 67 -13.67 16.74 5.10
CA GLU A 67 -14.39 16.06 6.19
C GLU A 67 -15.91 16.29 6.16
N ASN A 68 -16.33 17.45 5.63
CA ASN A 68 -17.74 17.83 5.54
C ASN A 68 -18.30 17.44 4.17
N TYR A 69 -19.00 16.30 4.14
CA TYR A 69 -19.74 15.78 2.99
C TYR A 69 -20.94 14.94 3.45
N ASN A 70 -21.86 14.67 2.52
CA ASN A 70 -23.04 13.84 2.74
C ASN A 70 -22.92 12.53 1.94
N GLY A 71 -23.67 11.52 2.35
CA GLY A 71 -23.61 10.18 1.78
C GLY A 71 -22.83 9.18 2.63
N PHE A 72 -22.79 7.93 2.16
CA PHE A 72 -22.14 6.83 2.84
C PHE A 72 -20.91 6.35 2.10
N VAL A 73 -19.85 6.12 2.86
CA VAL A 73 -18.63 5.48 2.38
C VAL A 73 -18.28 4.38 3.35
N THR A 74 -18.18 3.15 2.87
CA THR A 74 -17.75 2.00 3.66
C THR A 74 -16.46 1.41 3.11
N LEU A 75 -15.54 1.06 4.00
CA LEU A 75 -14.29 0.37 3.70
C LEU A 75 -14.25 -0.96 4.47
N ASP A 76 -14.13 -2.09 3.78
CA ASP A 76 -14.11 -3.44 4.37
C ASP A 76 -15.32 -3.66 5.29
N SER A 77 -16.51 -3.33 4.76
CA SER A 77 -17.81 -3.38 5.46
C SER A 77 -17.91 -2.49 6.70
N LYS A 78 -17.02 -1.50 6.86
CA LYS A 78 -17.03 -0.54 7.97
C LYS A 78 -17.26 0.86 7.45
N ILE A 79 -18.22 1.56 8.04
CA ILE A 79 -18.47 2.97 7.72
C ILE A 79 -17.24 3.81 8.05
N ILE A 80 -16.85 4.62 7.08
CA ILE A 80 -15.82 5.67 7.18
C ILE A 80 -16.36 7.06 6.83
N SER A 81 -17.67 7.19 6.58
CA SER A 81 -18.35 8.48 6.38
C SER A 81 -18.85 9.12 7.70
N GLY A 82 -19.32 10.37 7.60
CA GLY A 82 -19.81 11.17 8.72
C GLY A 82 -18.82 12.24 9.17
N ASN A 83 -19.32 13.29 9.83
CA ASN A 83 -18.54 14.46 10.23
C ASN A 83 -17.37 14.09 11.16
N LYS A 84 -17.54 13.10 12.04
CA LYS A 84 -16.49 12.62 12.95
C LYS A 84 -16.48 11.10 13.00
N ILE A 85 -15.29 10.51 12.89
CA ILE A 85 -15.05 9.08 13.08
C ILE A 85 -14.05 8.85 14.23
N SER A 86 -14.11 7.68 14.88
CA SER A 86 -13.22 7.38 16.01
C SER A 86 -11.76 7.25 15.56
N LYS A 87 -10.80 7.51 16.47
CA LYS A 87 -9.35 7.33 16.19
C LYS A 87 -9.02 5.93 15.67
N LYS A 88 -9.69 4.90 16.19
CA LYS A 88 -9.56 3.50 15.74
C LYS A 88 -10.03 3.33 14.29
N ARG A 89 -11.17 3.95 13.92
CA ARG A 89 -11.71 3.92 12.56
C ARG A 89 -10.83 4.68 11.58
N LEU A 90 -10.35 5.86 11.98
CA LEU A 90 -9.43 6.67 11.18
C LEU A 90 -8.10 5.94 10.94
N LYS A 91 -7.53 5.29 11.96
CA LYS A 91 -6.33 4.45 11.80
C LYS A 91 -6.61 3.26 10.88
N HIS A 92 -7.77 2.62 10.98
CA HIS A 92 -8.17 1.53 10.08
C HIS A 92 -8.28 2.02 8.63
N MET A 93 -8.91 3.17 8.40
CA MET A 93 -9.02 3.80 7.08
C MET A 93 -7.64 4.13 6.50
N ARG A 94 -6.81 4.90 7.23
CA ARG A 94 -5.47 5.31 6.78
C ARG A 94 -4.52 4.14 6.54
N ARG A 95 -4.73 2.97 7.13
CA ARG A 95 -3.95 1.77 6.85
C ARG A 95 -4.40 1.04 5.58
N ASN A 96 -5.70 1.08 5.28
CA ASN A 96 -6.30 0.26 4.23
C ASN A 96 -6.69 1.05 2.96
N MET A 97 -6.68 2.38 3.00
CA MET A 97 -6.93 3.27 1.87
C MET A 97 -5.78 4.26 1.75
N GLN A 98 -5.16 4.32 0.57
CA GLN A 98 -4.06 5.23 0.26
C GLN A 98 -4.38 6.02 -1.02
N MET A 99 -3.76 7.19 -1.17
CA MET A 99 -3.95 8.06 -2.32
C MET A 99 -2.61 8.26 -3.04
N ILE A 100 -2.64 8.21 -4.38
CA ILE A 100 -1.57 8.66 -5.26
C ILE A 100 -2.04 9.98 -5.85
N PHE A 101 -1.27 11.04 -5.65
CA PHE A 101 -1.62 12.39 -6.11
C PHE A 101 -1.15 12.63 -7.55
N GLN A 102 -1.77 13.64 -8.18
CA GLN A 102 -1.47 14.09 -9.53
C GLN A 102 -0.03 14.60 -9.67
N ASP A 103 0.43 15.41 -8.72
CA ASP A 103 1.81 15.91 -8.67
C ASP A 103 2.65 15.07 -7.68
N PRO A 104 3.62 14.28 -8.19
CA PRO A 104 4.50 13.48 -7.35
C PRO A 104 5.35 14.35 -6.41
N MET A 105 5.85 15.50 -6.87
CA MET A 105 6.77 16.37 -6.13
C MET A 105 6.06 17.05 -4.95
N ALA A 106 4.85 17.54 -5.16
CA ALA A 106 4.02 18.10 -4.09
C ALA A 106 3.61 17.05 -3.04
N SER A 107 3.64 15.76 -3.39
CA SER A 107 3.23 14.69 -2.47
C SER A 107 4.33 14.23 -1.50
N VAL A 108 5.59 14.60 -1.74
CA VAL A 108 6.76 14.19 -0.94
C VAL A 108 7.46 15.39 -0.30
N ASN A 109 8.11 15.16 0.85
CA ASN A 109 8.95 16.18 1.46
C ASN A 109 10.35 16.12 0.84
N GLY A 110 10.70 17.11 0.01
CA GLY A 110 11.99 17.22 -0.67
C GLY A 110 13.22 17.31 0.24
N GLN A 111 13.04 17.62 1.54
CA GLN A 111 14.13 17.66 2.53
C GLN A 111 14.48 16.28 3.10
N ASN A 112 13.66 15.26 2.82
CA ASN A 112 13.88 13.91 3.29
C ASN A 112 14.32 13.01 2.12
N ASN A 113 15.23 12.08 2.40
CA ASN A 113 15.55 11.03 1.43
C ASN A 113 14.40 10.02 1.29
N VAL A 114 14.44 9.24 0.20
CA VAL A 114 13.42 8.24 -0.13
C VAL A 114 13.22 7.21 1.00
N TYR A 115 14.30 6.81 1.67
CA TYR A 115 14.27 5.89 2.81
C TYR A 115 13.40 6.45 3.94
N SER A 116 13.56 7.74 4.27
CA SER A 116 12.78 8.39 5.33
C SER A 116 11.32 8.56 4.94
N ILE A 117 11.06 8.93 3.67
CA ILE A 117 9.72 9.06 3.10
C ILE A 117 8.96 7.72 3.14
N LEU A 118 9.63 6.61 2.82
CA LEU A 118 9.04 5.27 2.85
C LEU A 118 8.98 4.67 4.26
N LYS A 119 9.89 5.07 5.17
CA LYS A 119 9.89 4.64 6.57
C LYS A 119 8.72 5.22 7.36
N GLU A 120 8.36 6.49 7.12
CA GLU A 120 7.29 7.18 7.84
C GLU A 120 5.97 6.37 7.90
N PRO A 121 5.35 5.95 6.78
CA PRO A 121 4.08 5.24 6.81
C PRO A 121 4.18 3.88 7.53
N LEU A 122 5.34 3.21 7.47
CA LEU A 122 5.59 1.95 8.18
C LEU A 122 5.59 2.11 9.70
N VAL A 123 6.16 3.22 10.19
CA VAL A 123 6.27 3.54 11.63
C VAL A 123 4.93 4.06 12.16
N VAL A 124 4.34 5.06 11.49
CA VAL A 124 3.09 5.70 11.93
C VAL A 124 1.93 4.71 12.01
N ASN A 125 1.83 3.79 11.04
CA ASN A 125 0.76 2.80 11.03
C ASN A 125 1.05 1.57 11.91
N GLY A 126 2.26 1.46 12.48
CA GLY A 126 2.66 0.35 13.35
C GLY A 126 2.86 -0.99 12.63
N VAL A 127 3.03 -0.98 11.30
CA VAL A 127 3.16 -2.20 10.47
C VAL A 127 4.37 -3.02 10.92
N ILE A 128 5.51 -2.37 11.12
CA ILE A 128 6.74 -3.04 11.55
C ILE A 128 6.63 -3.50 13.00
N GLN A 129 5.97 -2.74 13.87
CA GLN A 129 5.78 -3.14 15.26
C GLN A 129 4.98 -4.44 15.36
N GLU A 130 3.93 -4.59 14.56
CA GLU A 130 3.13 -5.81 14.46
C GLU A 130 3.95 -6.97 13.88
N LYS A 131 4.67 -6.74 12.77
CA LYS A 131 5.54 -7.77 12.15
C LYS A 131 6.59 -8.28 13.13
N VAL A 132 7.29 -7.37 13.80
CA VAL A 132 8.34 -7.72 14.79
C VAL A 132 7.73 -8.41 16.00
N LYS A 133 6.58 -7.95 16.52
CA LYS A 133 5.90 -8.62 17.64
C LYS A 133 5.51 -10.06 17.32
N ARG A 134 5.06 -10.34 16.08
CA ARG A 134 4.78 -11.70 15.60
C ARG A 134 6.04 -12.55 15.63
N VAL A 135 7.11 -12.08 14.99
CA VAL A 135 8.39 -12.80 14.90
C VAL A 135 8.97 -13.07 16.30
N LEU A 136 8.96 -12.07 17.20
CA LEU A 136 9.51 -12.22 18.54
C LEU A 136 8.80 -13.27 19.41
N LYS A 137 7.55 -13.64 19.08
CA LYS A 137 6.80 -14.66 19.81
C LYS A 137 7.45 -16.05 19.72
N SER A 138 7.98 -16.40 18.56
CA SER A 138 8.64 -17.69 18.27
C SER A 138 10.17 -17.57 18.18
N TRP A 139 10.71 -16.34 18.21
CA TRP A 139 12.12 -16.07 17.92
C TRP A 139 13.10 -16.84 18.80
N LYS A 140 12.86 -16.91 20.13
CA LYS A 140 13.77 -17.62 21.05
C LYS A 140 13.86 -19.11 20.71
N GLN A 141 12.71 -19.73 20.42
CA GLN A 141 12.60 -21.14 20.10
C GLN A 141 13.18 -21.46 18.73
N VAL A 142 12.88 -20.64 17.71
CA VAL A 142 13.41 -20.82 16.34
C VAL A 142 14.94 -20.74 16.34
N LYS A 143 15.52 -19.73 17.01
CA LYS A 143 16.99 -19.63 17.15
C LYS A 143 17.59 -20.86 17.82
N LYS A 144 16.99 -21.34 18.91
CA LYS A 144 17.49 -22.51 19.63
C LYS A 144 17.45 -23.77 18.76
N ASN A 145 16.35 -23.98 18.06
CA ASN A 145 16.09 -25.22 17.31
C ASN A 145 16.83 -25.31 15.98
N TYR A 146 17.11 -24.17 15.33
CA TYR A 146 17.68 -24.12 13.99
C TYR A 146 19.06 -23.45 13.94
N PHE A 147 19.71 -23.21 15.08
CA PHE A 147 21.03 -22.55 15.17
C PHE A 147 22.05 -23.14 14.19
N TYR A 148 22.25 -24.46 14.20
CA TYR A 148 23.26 -25.11 13.37
C TYR A 148 22.87 -25.11 11.89
N THR A 149 21.58 -25.20 11.58
CA THR A 149 21.06 -25.05 10.21
C THR A 149 21.32 -23.66 9.66
N PHE A 150 21.09 -22.62 10.47
CA PHE A 150 21.40 -21.24 10.06
C PHE A 150 22.89 -20.99 9.95
N LEU A 151 23.70 -21.58 10.85
CA LEU A 151 25.15 -21.46 10.81
C LEU A 151 25.76 -22.17 9.58
N GLU A 152 25.30 -23.38 9.25
CA GLU A 152 25.69 -24.10 8.03
C GLU A 152 25.35 -23.27 6.79
N LEU A 153 24.11 -22.77 6.70
CA LEU A 153 23.67 -21.95 5.57
C LEU A 153 24.52 -20.67 5.46
N ALA A 154 24.70 -19.91 6.54
CA ALA A 154 25.47 -18.68 6.51
C ALA A 154 26.92 -18.92 6.08
N LYS A 155 27.55 -20.02 6.55
CA LYS A 155 28.91 -20.40 6.14
C LYS A 155 28.98 -20.85 4.69
N LYS A 156 27.96 -21.56 4.19
CA LYS A 156 27.89 -21.94 2.78
C LYS A 156 27.78 -20.71 1.88
N LEU A 157 26.91 -19.77 2.22
CA LEU A 157 26.72 -18.53 1.48
C LEU A 157 27.98 -17.63 1.55
N GLU A 158 28.67 -17.58 2.68
CA GLU A 158 29.98 -16.90 2.80
C GLU A 158 31.05 -17.53 1.88
N LEU A 159 31.07 -18.85 1.77
CA LEU A 159 31.96 -19.55 0.84
C LEU A 159 31.62 -19.23 -0.62
N GLU A 160 30.33 -19.23 -0.97
CA GLU A 160 29.85 -18.89 -2.31
C GLU A 160 30.21 -17.45 -2.69
N ASP A 161 30.03 -16.50 -1.78
CA ASP A 161 30.42 -15.10 -1.99
C ASP A 161 31.91 -14.94 -2.25
N LYS A 162 32.76 -15.54 -1.41
CA LYS A 162 34.22 -15.49 -1.57
C LYS A 162 34.69 -16.15 -2.86
N ALA A 163 34.10 -17.30 -3.21
CA ALA A 163 34.41 -17.98 -4.46
C ALA A 163 34.03 -17.13 -5.67
N LEU A 164 32.86 -16.47 -5.65
CA LEU A 164 32.44 -15.56 -6.71
C LEU A 164 33.40 -14.38 -6.86
N ILE A 165 33.76 -13.71 -5.74
CA ILE A 165 34.72 -12.59 -5.73
C ILE A 165 36.01 -12.99 -6.42
N ASN A 166 36.60 -14.11 -6.02
CA ASN A 166 37.86 -14.58 -6.61
C ASN A 166 37.67 -14.94 -8.10
N SER A 167 36.59 -15.63 -8.47
CA SER A 167 36.32 -16.04 -9.86
C SER A 167 36.12 -14.86 -10.83
N LEU A 168 35.61 -13.73 -10.35
CA LEU A 168 35.42 -12.53 -11.17
C LEU A 168 36.71 -11.71 -11.28
N PHE A 169 37.46 -11.59 -10.19
CA PHE A 169 38.66 -10.74 -10.15
C PHE A 169 39.93 -11.41 -10.69
N GLU A 170 40.07 -12.73 -10.56
CA GLU A 170 41.23 -13.47 -11.09
C GLU A 170 41.43 -13.26 -12.61
N PRO A 171 40.44 -13.51 -13.50
CA PRO A 171 40.61 -13.26 -14.93
C PRO A 171 40.78 -11.77 -15.25
N PHE A 172 40.12 -10.89 -14.49
CA PHE A 172 40.23 -9.45 -14.65
C PHE A 172 41.66 -8.95 -14.36
N TYR A 173 42.24 -9.36 -13.23
CA TYR A 173 43.59 -8.95 -12.87
C TYR A 173 44.64 -9.53 -13.82
N THR A 174 44.52 -10.79 -14.24
CA THR A 174 45.42 -11.38 -15.24
C THR A 174 45.39 -10.61 -16.56
N LYS A 175 44.19 -10.34 -17.09
CA LYS A 175 44.01 -9.59 -18.34
C LYS A 175 44.63 -8.20 -18.27
N TRP A 176 44.34 -7.44 -17.21
CA TRP A 176 44.78 -6.04 -17.09
C TRP A 176 46.22 -5.91 -16.65
N SER A 177 46.79 -6.91 -15.96
CA SER A 177 48.23 -6.94 -15.65
C SER A 177 49.05 -7.05 -16.92
N ASN A 178 48.68 -7.97 -17.83
CA ASN A 178 49.35 -8.12 -19.12
C ASN A 178 49.16 -6.86 -19.97
N LYS A 179 47.92 -6.38 -20.08
CA LYS A 179 47.61 -5.19 -20.89
C LYS A 179 48.35 -3.93 -20.40
N PHE A 180 48.46 -3.70 -19.09
CA PHE A 180 49.25 -2.56 -18.57
C PHE A 180 50.76 -2.76 -18.65
N GLN A 181 51.26 -3.99 -18.79
CA GLN A 181 52.68 -4.25 -19.09
C GLN A 181 53.01 -4.00 -20.57
N GLU A 182 52.07 -4.24 -21.49
CA GLU A 182 52.23 -3.94 -22.91
C GLU A 182 52.21 -2.42 -23.20
N LEU A 183 51.58 -1.64 -22.32
CA LEU A 183 51.30 -0.20 -22.51
C LEU A 183 52.45 0.75 -22.11
N THR A 184 53.73 0.34 -22.09
CA THR A 184 54.78 1.17 -21.46
C THR A 184 55.82 1.86 -22.32
N ASP A 185 56.13 1.53 -23.57
CA ASP A 185 57.26 2.19 -24.24
C ASP A 185 56.95 2.63 -25.69
N GLU A 186 57.06 3.94 -25.90
CA GLU A 186 57.42 4.68 -27.12
C GLU A 186 56.45 4.86 -28.32
N ASP A 187 55.37 4.09 -28.51
CA ASP A 187 54.48 4.24 -29.70
C ASP A 187 52.96 4.32 -29.39
N LEU A 188 52.54 5.12 -28.40
CA LEU A 188 51.14 5.13 -27.95
C LEU A 188 50.28 6.26 -28.55
N ASN A 189 49.25 5.86 -29.29
CA ASN A 189 48.12 6.71 -29.63
C ASN A 189 47.35 7.13 -28.35
N LEU A 190 47.19 8.44 -28.15
CA LEU A 190 46.49 9.02 -26.99
C LEU A 190 45.04 8.49 -26.84
N GLU A 191 44.36 8.24 -27.96
CA GLU A 191 42.98 7.74 -27.95
C GLU A 191 42.90 6.29 -27.45
N ASP A 192 43.84 5.43 -27.86
CA ASP A 192 43.87 4.03 -27.44
C ASP A 192 44.21 3.87 -25.96
N LEU A 193 45.09 4.74 -25.45
CA LEU A 193 45.42 4.79 -24.03
C LEU A 193 44.21 5.24 -23.19
N TYR A 194 43.51 6.30 -23.61
CA TYR A 194 42.29 6.76 -22.96
C TYR A 194 41.18 5.70 -22.97
N ASN A 195 40.92 5.08 -24.13
CA ASN A 195 39.93 4.02 -24.29
C ASN A 195 40.24 2.82 -23.38
N SER A 196 41.52 2.47 -23.23
CA SER A 196 41.94 1.40 -22.32
C SER A 196 41.69 1.73 -20.84
N PHE A 197 41.89 2.98 -20.41
CA PHE A 197 41.55 3.39 -19.03
C PHE A 197 40.05 3.36 -18.76
N VAL A 198 39.24 3.84 -19.71
CA VAL A 198 37.78 3.80 -19.57
C VAL A 198 37.30 2.35 -19.52
N ALA A 199 37.79 1.49 -20.41
CA ALA A 199 37.46 0.06 -20.41
C ALA A 199 37.86 -0.65 -19.10
N TYR A 200 39.04 -0.37 -18.54
CA TYR A 200 39.45 -0.89 -17.23
C TYR A 200 38.45 -0.54 -16.13
N LEU A 201 38.06 0.74 -16.06
CA LEU A 201 37.12 1.22 -15.04
C LEU A 201 35.69 0.71 -15.28
N GLU A 202 35.25 0.54 -16.53
CA GLU A 202 33.94 -0.01 -16.86
C GLU A 202 33.83 -1.48 -16.50
N GLU A 203 34.83 -2.29 -16.85
CA GLU A 203 34.89 -3.71 -16.46
C GLU A 203 34.93 -3.86 -14.93
N LYS A 204 35.75 -3.05 -14.25
CA LYS A 204 35.82 -3.04 -12.76
C LYS A 204 34.47 -2.68 -12.14
N ASN A 205 33.79 -1.65 -12.66
CA ASN A 205 32.46 -1.24 -12.18
C ASN A 205 31.37 -2.30 -12.47
N LYS A 206 31.47 -3.05 -13.58
CA LYS A 206 30.57 -4.16 -13.90
C LYS A 206 30.70 -5.29 -12.88
N ILE A 207 31.93 -5.70 -12.56
CA ILE A 207 32.21 -6.70 -11.52
C ILE A 207 31.63 -6.24 -10.17
N TYR A 208 31.88 -5.00 -9.78
CA TYR A 208 31.32 -4.43 -8.56
C TYR A 208 29.78 -4.46 -8.52
N SER A 209 29.11 -4.17 -9.63
CA SER A 209 27.64 -4.24 -9.69
C SER A 209 27.14 -5.68 -9.49
N GLU A 210 27.83 -6.66 -10.07
CA GLU A 210 27.51 -8.08 -9.90
C GLU A 210 27.70 -8.56 -8.45
N LEU A 211 28.78 -8.12 -7.80
CA LEU A 211 29.06 -8.43 -6.39
C LEU A 211 28.01 -7.85 -5.44
N ILE A 212 27.57 -6.60 -5.66
CA ILE A 212 26.48 -6.00 -4.87
C ILE A 212 25.19 -6.82 -5.03
N ASN A 213 24.84 -7.19 -6.27
CA ASN A 213 23.64 -7.98 -6.54
C ASN A 213 23.72 -9.35 -5.85
N ASN A 214 24.90 -9.99 -5.85
CA ASN A 214 25.12 -11.22 -5.11
C ASN A 214 24.87 -11.03 -3.61
N LEU A 215 25.48 -10.02 -2.99
CA LEU A 215 25.30 -9.74 -1.55
C LEU A 215 23.83 -9.50 -1.18
N TYR A 216 23.07 -8.77 -2.02
CA TYR A 216 21.63 -8.62 -1.84
C TYR A 216 20.91 -9.97 -1.91
N SER A 217 21.23 -10.81 -2.89
CA SER A 217 20.66 -12.17 -3.04
C SER A 217 20.93 -13.02 -1.80
N LEU A 218 22.17 -13.07 -1.34
CA LEU A 218 22.56 -13.83 -0.14
C LEU A 218 21.81 -13.34 1.10
N SER A 219 21.70 -12.01 1.27
CA SER A 219 20.96 -11.43 2.40
C SER A 219 19.48 -11.82 2.37
N ASN A 220 18.87 -11.86 1.18
CA ASN A 220 17.49 -12.27 0.99
C ASN A 220 17.31 -13.77 1.30
N GLN A 221 18.20 -14.64 0.81
CA GLN A 221 18.15 -16.08 1.09
C GLN A 221 18.20 -16.38 2.60
N LEU A 222 19.04 -15.67 3.36
CA LEU A 222 19.10 -15.82 4.82
C LEU A 222 17.79 -15.40 5.50
N ILE A 223 17.21 -14.26 5.11
CA ILE A 223 15.94 -13.77 5.65
C ILE A 223 14.78 -14.71 5.30
N GLU A 224 14.70 -15.17 4.05
CA GLU A 224 13.67 -16.09 3.58
C GLU A 224 13.74 -17.42 4.30
N LYS A 225 14.94 -17.98 4.51
CA LYS A 225 15.11 -19.21 5.28
C LYS A 225 14.64 -19.04 6.73
N PHE A 226 14.92 -17.89 7.34
CA PHE A 226 14.40 -17.59 8.67
C PHE A 226 12.87 -17.53 8.68
N GLU A 227 12.25 -16.80 7.74
CA GLU A 227 10.79 -16.70 7.64
C GLU A 227 10.14 -18.07 7.35
N GLU A 228 10.76 -18.93 6.53
CA GLU A 228 10.35 -20.32 6.30
C GLU A 228 10.30 -21.12 7.61
N LYS A 229 11.37 -21.05 8.43
CA LYS A 229 11.43 -21.78 9.70
C LYS A 229 10.49 -21.20 10.76
N VAL A 230 10.23 -19.89 10.75
CA VAL A 230 9.20 -19.28 11.58
C VAL A 230 7.82 -19.81 11.20
N LYS A 231 7.48 -19.87 9.91
CA LYS A 231 6.19 -20.43 9.44
C LYS A 231 6.06 -21.92 9.78
N ALA A 232 7.09 -22.73 9.53
CA ALA A 232 7.08 -24.15 9.88
C ALA A 232 6.86 -24.38 11.38
N PHE A 233 7.43 -23.50 12.23
CA PHE A 233 7.19 -23.53 13.67
C PHE A 233 5.78 -23.08 14.06
N GLU A 234 5.17 -22.12 13.35
CA GLU A 234 3.79 -21.69 13.56
C GLU A 234 2.77 -22.76 13.13
N GLU A 235 3.07 -23.54 12.10
CA GLU A 235 2.23 -24.63 11.56
C GLU A 235 2.37 -25.95 12.34
N ASP A 236 3.13 -25.97 13.46
CA ASP A 236 3.46 -27.15 14.28
C ASP A 236 4.06 -28.34 13.50
N LYS A 237 4.64 -28.07 12.32
CA LYS A 237 5.38 -29.03 11.52
C LYS A 237 6.79 -29.21 12.11
N MET A 238 6.87 -29.89 13.25
CA MET A 238 8.13 -30.21 13.94
C MET A 238 8.51 -31.68 13.75
N ASP A 239 9.81 -32.00 13.84
CA ASP A 239 10.30 -33.38 13.88
C ASP A 239 9.58 -34.20 14.97
N ALA A 240 9.32 -35.48 14.69
CA ALA A 240 8.59 -36.38 15.59
C ALA A 240 9.16 -36.38 17.02
N ASP A 241 10.49 -36.32 17.18
CA ASP A 241 11.15 -36.35 18.49
C ASP A 241 11.02 -35.03 19.27
N LYS A 242 11.03 -33.88 18.56
CA LYS A 242 10.74 -32.57 19.18
C LYS A 242 9.29 -32.49 19.66
N THR A 243 8.37 -33.05 18.88
CA THR A 243 6.95 -33.12 19.23
C THR A 243 6.74 -33.97 20.48
N ARG A 244 7.40 -35.14 20.58
CA ARG A 244 7.38 -35.99 21.79
C ARG A 244 7.92 -35.27 23.03
N LEU A 245 9.06 -34.58 22.92
CA LEU A 245 9.63 -33.81 24.02
C LEU A 245 8.72 -32.66 24.46
N LYS A 246 8.16 -31.91 23.50
CA LYS A 246 7.21 -30.80 23.76
C LYS A 246 5.97 -31.30 24.48
N LEU A 247 5.38 -32.41 24.01
CA LEU A 247 4.22 -33.05 24.67
C LEU A 247 4.54 -33.49 26.10
N ALA A 248 5.73 -34.07 26.33
CA ALA A 248 6.17 -34.47 27.66
C ALA A 248 6.40 -33.27 28.59
N LEU A 249 7.02 -32.18 28.09
CA LEU A 249 7.24 -30.94 28.83
C LEU A 249 5.92 -30.22 29.16
N ASP A 250 5.00 -30.15 28.21
CA ASP A 250 3.68 -29.55 28.41
C ASP A 250 2.88 -30.35 29.45
N ASN A 251 2.97 -31.68 29.43
CA ASN A 251 2.39 -32.54 30.44
C ASN A 251 3.01 -32.30 31.82
N TYR A 252 4.35 -32.27 31.93
CA TYR A 252 5.05 -31.96 33.19
C TYR A 252 4.69 -30.57 33.75
N ASN A 253 4.69 -29.54 32.90
CA ASN A 253 4.31 -28.18 33.29
C ASN A 253 2.85 -28.07 33.72
N LYS A 254 1.95 -28.83 33.07
CA LYS A 254 0.54 -28.95 33.45
C LYS A 254 0.42 -29.57 34.84
N GLU A 255 1.06 -30.71 35.10
CA GLU A 255 1.04 -31.36 36.41
C GLU A 255 1.69 -30.48 37.50
N LYS A 256 2.79 -29.77 37.19
CA LYS A 256 3.43 -28.80 38.11
C LYS A 256 2.52 -27.63 38.46
N LYS A 257 1.73 -27.14 37.50
CA LYS A 257 0.71 -26.11 37.72
C LYS A 257 -0.44 -26.64 38.59
N LEU A 258 -0.90 -27.87 38.32
CA LEU A 258 -1.98 -28.54 39.08
C LEU A 258 -1.59 -28.79 40.55
N ASN A 259 -0.31 -29.07 40.81
CA ASN A 259 0.22 -29.23 42.16
C ASN A 259 0.30 -27.91 42.95
N ARG A 260 0.31 -26.76 42.26
CA ARG A 260 0.29 -25.41 42.88
C ARG A 260 -1.12 -24.85 43.02
N LYS A 261 -1.99 -25.11 42.04
CA LYS A 261 -3.37 -24.60 41.96
C LYS A 261 -4.25 -25.63 41.27
N ASN A 262 -5.51 -25.74 41.70
CA ASN A 262 -6.48 -26.71 41.17
C ASN A 262 -6.74 -26.55 39.65
N LYS A 263 -7.14 -27.61 38.94
CA LYS A 263 -7.60 -27.54 37.55
C LYS A 263 -8.73 -26.53 37.34
N ALA A 264 -9.65 -26.45 38.30
CA ALA A 264 -10.78 -25.50 38.32
C ALA A 264 -10.33 -24.02 38.35
N TYR A 265 -9.14 -23.74 38.88
CA TYR A 265 -8.57 -22.39 38.91
C TYR A 265 -8.18 -21.92 37.50
N PHE A 266 -7.41 -22.73 36.75
CA PHE A 266 -6.98 -22.36 35.40
C PHE A 266 -8.15 -22.27 34.41
N ALA A 267 -9.11 -23.19 34.50
CA ALA A 267 -10.35 -23.10 33.72
C ALA A 267 -11.14 -21.81 34.04
N SER A 268 -11.17 -21.40 35.32
CA SER A 268 -11.82 -20.15 35.74
C SER A 268 -11.08 -18.88 35.28
N LEU A 269 -9.77 -18.95 35.04
CA LEU A 269 -8.96 -17.82 34.55
C LEU A 269 -9.14 -17.60 33.06
N ASP A 270 -9.14 -18.66 32.26
CA ASP A 270 -9.36 -18.55 30.81
C ASP A 270 -10.79 -18.14 30.51
N THR A 271 -11.78 -18.69 31.24
CA THR A 271 -13.16 -18.20 31.17
C THR A 271 -13.25 -16.73 31.56
N PHE A 272 -12.59 -16.27 32.61
CA PHE A 272 -12.53 -14.85 32.98
C PHE A 272 -11.93 -13.97 31.87
N LYS A 273 -10.81 -14.38 31.25
CA LYS A 273 -10.20 -13.60 30.15
C LYS A 273 -11.14 -13.48 28.96
N ASN A 274 -11.81 -14.57 28.59
CA ASN A 274 -12.76 -14.59 27.49
C ASN A 274 -13.99 -13.73 27.81
N THR A 275 -14.61 -13.89 28.99
CA THR A 275 -15.77 -13.09 29.40
C THR A 275 -15.42 -11.60 29.57
N PHE A 276 -14.21 -11.27 30.03
CA PHE A 276 -13.73 -9.90 30.10
C PHE A 276 -13.57 -9.28 28.71
N LYS A 277 -13.04 -10.05 27.75
CA LYS A 277 -12.93 -9.63 26.36
C LYS A 277 -14.32 -9.40 25.74
N GLU A 278 -15.24 -10.35 25.91
CA GLU A 278 -16.64 -10.24 25.45
C GLU A 278 -17.35 -9.03 26.07
N PHE A 279 -17.19 -8.79 27.37
CA PHE A 279 -17.71 -7.60 28.05
C PHE A 279 -17.17 -6.32 27.42
N LYS A 280 -15.86 -6.23 27.21
CA LYS A 280 -15.21 -5.06 26.58
C LYS A 280 -15.71 -4.85 25.16
N ASP A 281 -15.81 -5.92 24.38
CA ASP A 281 -16.28 -5.88 22.98
C ASP A 281 -17.75 -5.45 22.92
N SER A 282 -18.61 -5.99 23.79
CA SER A 282 -20.02 -5.61 23.92
C SER A 282 -20.20 -4.14 24.32
N PHE A 283 -19.40 -3.64 25.25
CA PHE A 283 -19.40 -2.22 25.61
C PHE A 283 -19.00 -1.32 24.44
N THR A 284 -17.98 -1.72 23.67
CA THR A 284 -17.58 -0.97 22.48
C THR A 284 -18.63 -1.02 21.39
N ASN A 285 -19.27 -2.18 21.15
CA ASN A 285 -20.33 -2.34 20.16
C ASN A 285 -21.51 -1.41 20.46
N LYS A 286 -21.97 -1.39 21.72
CA LYS A 286 -23.04 -0.49 22.18
C LYS A 286 -22.74 0.99 21.91
N LYS A 287 -21.50 1.42 22.13
CA LYS A 287 -21.06 2.80 21.82
C LYS A 287 -20.97 3.05 20.32
N GLU A 288 -20.44 2.10 19.54
CA GLU A 288 -20.28 2.22 18.09
C GLU A 288 -21.64 2.30 17.38
N THR A 289 -22.61 1.43 17.69
CA THR A 289 -23.94 1.46 17.06
C THR A 289 -24.66 2.80 17.29
N LYS A 290 -24.65 3.31 18.52
CA LYS A 290 -25.24 4.62 18.83
C LYS A 290 -24.53 5.76 18.07
N ALA A 291 -23.21 5.69 17.94
CA ALA A 291 -22.45 6.69 17.21
C ALA A 291 -22.73 6.64 15.70
N ILE A 292 -22.92 5.44 15.13
CA ILE A 292 -23.31 5.24 13.73
C ILE A 292 -24.68 5.83 13.47
N GLY A 293 -25.71 5.44 14.24
CA GLY A 293 -27.06 5.96 14.06
C GLY A 293 -27.12 7.48 14.23
N LYS A 294 -26.42 8.03 15.23
CA LYS A 294 -26.24 9.48 15.38
C LYS A 294 -25.62 10.11 14.12
N SER A 295 -24.53 9.56 13.61
CA SER A 295 -23.83 10.11 12.43
C SER A 295 -24.71 10.07 11.18
N ILE A 296 -25.49 9.02 10.99
CA ILE A 296 -26.44 8.88 9.87
C ILE A 296 -27.49 10.00 9.95
N LEU A 297 -28.11 10.18 11.13
CA LEU A 297 -29.15 11.19 11.33
C LEU A 297 -28.62 12.62 11.25
N ASP A 298 -27.45 12.90 11.82
CA ASP A 298 -26.80 14.21 11.74
C ASP A 298 -26.47 14.56 10.28
N SER A 299 -25.99 13.58 9.51
CA SER A 299 -25.72 13.75 8.07
C SER A 299 -27.01 14.01 7.28
N LEU A 300 -28.07 13.24 7.54
CA LEU A 300 -29.37 13.41 6.89
C LEU A 300 -30.00 14.79 7.20
N LEU A 301 -29.98 15.21 8.47
CA LEU A 301 -30.50 16.51 8.87
C LEU A 301 -29.74 17.65 8.20
N SER A 302 -28.41 17.56 8.15
CA SER A 302 -27.56 18.53 7.43
C SER A 302 -27.86 18.53 5.93
N GLU A 303 -28.05 17.36 5.32
CA GLU A 303 -28.41 17.24 3.89
C GLU A 303 -29.71 17.99 3.60
N VAL A 304 -30.76 17.65 4.34
CA VAL A 304 -32.10 18.19 4.14
C VAL A 304 -32.13 19.70 4.42
N GLU A 305 -31.40 20.18 5.43
CA GLU A 305 -31.27 21.61 5.69
C GLU A 305 -30.59 22.35 4.54
N ASN A 306 -29.51 21.78 3.99
CA ASN A 306 -28.78 22.38 2.87
C ASN A 306 -29.61 22.35 1.58
N GLU A 307 -30.28 21.24 1.26
CA GLU A 307 -31.17 21.15 0.09
C GLU A 307 -32.35 22.12 0.24
N ALA A 308 -32.90 22.32 1.44
CA ALA A 308 -33.89 23.35 1.70
C ALA A 308 -33.33 24.75 1.36
N LYS A 309 -32.16 25.12 1.86
CA LYS A 309 -31.53 26.43 1.56
C LYS A 309 -31.28 26.61 0.07
N LEU A 310 -30.80 25.57 -0.62
CA LEU A 310 -30.58 25.59 -2.06
C LEU A 310 -31.89 25.78 -2.84
N ALA A 311 -32.95 25.05 -2.47
CA ALA A 311 -34.27 25.23 -3.08
C ALA A 311 -34.80 26.64 -2.86
N LYS A 312 -34.65 27.21 -1.64
CA LYS A 312 -35.03 28.61 -1.37
C LYS A 312 -34.28 29.58 -2.28
N ASN A 313 -32.96 29.43 -2.39
CA ASN A 313 -32.15 30.30 -3.23
C ASN A 313 -32.53 30.17 -4.70
N SER A 314 -32.79 28.94 -5.18
CA SER A 314 -33.21 28.67 -6.56
C SER A 314 -34.57 29.30 -6.87
N ALA A 315 -35.51 29.27 -5.91
CA ALA A 315 -36.77 29.99 -6.02
C ALA A 315 -36.52 31.50 -6.16
N LEU A 316 -35.73 32.10 -5.27
CA LEU A 316 -35.45 33.54 -5.29
C LEU A 316 -34.69 34.00 -6.54
N SER A 317 -33.91 33.12 -7.17
CA SER A 317 -33.19 33.42 -8.41
C SER A 317 -33.97 33.10 -9.69
N SER A 318 -35.14 32.45 -9.58
CA SER A 318 -35.91 32.03 -10.74
C SER A 318 -36.56 33.22 -11.45
N ALA A 319 -36.55 33.20 -12.79
CA ALA A 319 -37.17 34.23 -13.62
C ALA A 319 -38.64 33.91 -13.98
N ASN A 320 -39.07 32.65 -13.77
CA ASN A 320 -40.40 32.15 -14.13
C ASN A 320 -41.20 31.79 -12.87
N LEU A 321 -42.46 32.24 -12.80
CA LEU A 321 -43.35 31.97 -11.67
C LEU A 321 -43.56 30.47 -11.41
N LYS A 322 -43.63 29.64 -12.46
CA LYS A 322 -43.77 28.17 -12.30
C LYS A 322 -42.53 27.54 -11.67
N GLU A 323 -41.35 28.06 -12.01
CA GLU A 323 -40.08 27.61 -11.45
C GLU A 323 -39.91 28.09 -10.00
N TYR A 324 -40.30 29.33 -9.70
CA TYR A 324 -40.40 29.86 -8.35
C TYR A 324 -41.28 28.95 -7.47
N ASP A 325 -42.50 28.68 -7.96
CA ASP A 325 -43.51 27.89 -7.27
C ASP A 325 -43.00 26.46 -6.98
N PHE A 326 -42.33 25.85 -7.94
CA PHE A 326 -41.69 24.55 -7.69
C PHE A 326 -40.63 24.62 -6.60
N TYR A 327 -39.65 25.51 -6.72
CA TYR A 327 -38.55 25.51 -5.76
C TYR A 327 -38.98 25.95 -4.36
N ILE A 328 -40.01 26.78 -4.22
CA ILE A 328 -40.56 27.14 -2.90
C ILE A 328 -41.30 25.96 -2.25
N HIS A 329 -42.03 25.17 -3.02
CA HIS A 329 -42.65 23.95 -2.51
C HIS A 329 -41.61 22.87 -2.18
N LEU A 330 -40.56 22.73 -2.99
CA LEU A 330 -39.43 21.84 -2.70
C LEU A 330 -38.74 22.23 -1.38
N ASN A 331 -38.58 23.55 -1.13
CA ASN A 331 -38.08 24.05 0.15
C ASN A 331 -38.98 23.62 1.33
N GLN A 332 -40.31 23.67 1.16
CA GLN A 332 -41.25 23.25 2.20
C GLN A 332 -41.16 21.73 2.47
N VAL A 333 -41.04 20.91 1.42
CA VAL A 333 -40.84 19.45 1.56
C VAL A 333 -39.60 19.17 2.41
N TYR A 334 -38.45 19.76 2.08
CA TYR A 334 -37.23 19.56 2.86
C TYR A 334 -37.36 20.08 4.30
N LYS A 335 -37.98 21.25 4.53
CA LYS A 335 -38.25 21.73 5.91
C LYS A 335 -39.13 20.75 6.70
N PHE A 336 -40.12 20.14 6.05
CA PHE A 336 -40.96 19.13 6.68
C PHE A 336 -40.17 17.87 7.03
N LEU A 337 -39.36 17.34 6.10
CA LEU A 337 -38.48 16.19 6.34
C LEU A 337 -37.53 16.45 7.52
N TYR A 338 -36.94 17.66 7.59
CA TYR A 338 -36.09 18.05 8.70
C TYR A 338 -36.83 17.95 10.04
N LYS A 339 -38.05 18.51 10.13
CA LYS A 339 -38.88 18.43 11.33
C LYS A 339 -39.25 16.98 11.67
N LEU A 340 -39.65 16.18 10.67
CA LEU A 340 -40.03 14.78 10.83
C LEU A 340 -38.90 13.95 11.45
N VAL A 341 -37.70 14.06 10.91
CA VAL A 341 -36.51 13.34 11.42
C VAL A 341 -36.08 13.89 12.77
N LYS A 342 -36.09 15.22 12.96
CA LYS A 342 -35.67 15.86 14.22
C LYS A 342 -36.57 15.47 15.40
N SER A 343 -37.88 15.44 15.21
CA SER A 343 -38.85 15.05 16.24
C SER A 343 -38.70 13.58 16.67
N ASN A 344 -38.23 12.71 15.76
CA ASN A 344 -38.04 11.28 16.01
C ASN A 344 -36.58 10.89 16.31
N TYR A 345 -35.67 11.84 16.35
CA TYR A 345 -34.22 11.63 16.39
C TYR A 345 -33.76 10.66 17.50
N ALA A 346 -34.27 10.82 18.72
CA ALA A 346 -33.89 9.97 19.85
C ALA A 346 -34.32 8.50 19.67
N LYS A 347 -35.44 8.26 18.99
CA LYS A 347 -35.98 6.92 18.72
C LYS A 347 -35.26 6.25 17.55
N LEU A 348 -34.78 7.03 16.57
CA LEU A 348 -34.08 6.55 15.37
C LEU A 348 -32.57 6.32 15.59
N MET A 349 -32.00 6.74 16.72
CA MET A 349 -30.54 6.74 16.97
C MET A 349 -29.89 5.33 17.02
N TYR A 350 -30.69 4.26 17.05
CA TYR A 350 -30.22 2.88 17.22
C TYR A 350 -30.33 2.05 15.94
N PHE A 351 -30.29 2.70 14.78
CA PHE A 351 -30.13 2.00 13.52
C PHE A 351 -28.79 1.25 13.45
N ASP A 352 -28.83 0.04 12.88
CA ASP A 352 -27.66 -0.52 12.23
C ASP A 352 -27.38 0.23 10.91
N PHE A 353 -26.27 -0.08 10.26
CA PHE A 353 -25.88 0.63 9.05
C PHE A 353 -26.88 0.46 7.90
N GLU A 354 -27.27 -0.78 7.60
CA GLU A 354 -28.13 -1.10 6.45
C GLU A 354 -29.54 -0.53 6.64
N THR A 355 -30.11 -0.66 7.83
CA THR A 355 -31.41 -0.09 8.16
C THR A 355 -31.37 1.43 8.08
N GLY A 356 -30.31 2.06 8.60
CA GLY A 356 -30.16 3.51 8.55
C GLY A 356 -29.96 4.05 7.14
N LYS A 357 -29.21 3.33 6.29
CA LYS A 357 -29.04 3.63 4.87
C LYS A 357 -30.36 3.49 4.11
N THR A 358 -31.05 2.36 4.27
CA THR A 358 -32.34 2.08 3.65
C THR A 358 -33.40 3.10 4.08
N PHE A 359 -33.45 3.46 5.37
CA PHE A 359 -34.33 4.50 5.88
C PHE A 359 -34.11 5.84 5.16
N ARG A 360 -32.86 6.28 5.07
CA ARG A 360 -32.51 7.52 4.38
C ARG A 360 -32.94 7.47 2.91
N ASP A 361 -32.55 6.42 2.21
CA ASP A 361 -32.75 6.33 0.77
C ASP A 361 -34.25 6.25 0.44
N ASN A 362 -35.02 5.46 1.20
CA ASN A 362 -36.49 5.39 1.04
C ASN A 362 -37.16 6.73 1.37
N LEU A 363 -36.74 7.43 2.42
CA LEU A 363 -37.31 8.73 2.79
C LEU A 363 -37.07 9.78 1.70
N LEU A 364 -35.84 9.86 1.19
CA LEU A 364 -35.48 10.82 0.13
C LEU A 364 -36.17 10.48 -1.20
N ASN A 365 -36.17 9.20 -1.60
CA ASN A 365 -36.82 8.76 -2.83
C ASN A 365 -38.34 8.99 -2.79
N TYR A 366 -38.98 8.71 -1.65
CA TYR A 366 -40.40 8.99 -1.46
C TYR A 366 -40.69 10.48 -1.58
N ALA A 367 -39.88 11.32 -0.93
CA ALA A 367 -40.04 12.77 -1.01
C ALA A 367 -39.90 13.30 -2.44
N THR A 368 -38.91 12.82 -3.20
CA THR A 368 -38.72 13.20 -4.61
C THR A 368 -39.88 12.72 -5.49
N THR A 369 -40.31 11.46 -5.35
CA THR A 369 -41.41 10.89 -6.15
C THR A 369 -42.73 11.59 -5.86
N TYR A 370 -43.04 11.80 -4.58
CA TYR A 370 -44.22 12.54 -4.14
C TYR A 370 -44.23 13.96 -4.73
N PHE A 371 -43.10 14.66 -4.61
CA PHE A 371 -42.96 16.02 -5.10
C PHE A 371 -43.18 16.14 -6.62
N VAL A 372 -42.59 15.24 -7.40
CA VAL A 372 -42.71 15.22 -8.87
C VAL A 372 -44.13 14.84 -9.31
N SER A 373 -44.79 13.91 -8.62
CA SER A 373 -46.16 13.52 -8.95
C SER A 373 -47.20 14.62 -8.72
N LYS A 374 -46.88 15.61 -7.87
CA LYS A 374 -47.78 16.69 -7.45
C LYS A 374 -47.39 18.08 -7.95
N SER A 375 -46.24 18.22 -8.61
CA SER A 375 -45.78 19.48 -9.21
C SER A 375 -46.56 19.89 -10.45
N SER A 376 -47.41 19.00 -10.99
CA SER A 376 -48.32 19.26 -12.12
C SER A 376 -49.55 20.09 -11.71
N ASP A 377 -49.94 20.05 -10.43
CA ASP A 377 -51.12 20.71 -9.87
C ASP A 377 -50.71 21.97 -9.08
N SER A 378 -50.52 23.11 -9.77
CA SER A 378 -50.03 24.36 -9.16
C SER A 378 -51.04 25.09 -8.26
N SER A 379 -52.29 24.62 -8.16
CA SER A 379 -53.39 25.37 -7.53
C SER A 379 -53.71 24.96 -6.08
N SER A 380 -53.02 23.98 -5.47
CA SER A 380 -53.51 23.35 -4.22
C SER A 380 -52.51 23.13 -3.08
N TRP A 381 -51.32 23.73 -3.09
CA TRP A 381 -50.29 23.44 -2.07
C TRP A 381 -50.39 24.36 -0.83
N THR A 382 -51.29 24.02 0.10
CA THR A 382 -51.24 24.58 1.47
C THR A 382 -50.50 23.64 2.42
N ASN A 383 -49.88 24.18 3.48
CA ASN A 383 -49.15 23.40 4.49
C ASN A 383 -50.01 22.30 5.15
N GLU A 384 -51.34 22.50 5.24
CA GLU A 384 -52.29 21.55 5.81
C GLU A 384 -52.56 20.38 4.84
N LYS A 385 -52.89 20.68 3.58
CA LYS A 385 -53.06 19.66 2.53
C LYS A 385 -51.79 18.85 2.27
N PHE A 386 -50.61 19.44 2.43
CA PHE A 386 -49.34 18.71 2.31
C PHE A 386 -49.21 17.65 3.43
N LYS A 387 -49.52 18.00 4.68
CA LYS A 387 -49.44 17.08 5.83
C LYS A 387 -50.43 15.91 5.71
N GLU A 388 -51.63 16.16 5.19
CA GLU A 388 -52.65 15.12 4.98
C GLU A 388 -52.25 14.12 3.89
N ASN A 389 -51.52 14.58 2.88
CA ASN A 389 -51.16 13.78 1.71
C ASN A 389 -49.78 13.10 1.80
N PHE A 390 -48.86 13.60 2.63
CA PHE A 390 -47.55 12.97 2.84
C PHE A 390 -47.64 11.78 3.81
N LYS A 391 -47.94 10.58 3.29
CA LYS A 391 -48.19 9.34 4.06
C LYS A 391 -46.97 8.42 4.26
N PHE A 392 -45.77 8.97 4.45
CA PHE A 392 -44.59 8.12 4.73
C PHE A 392 -44.66 7.54 6.15
N SER A 393 -44.84 6.21 6.28
CA SER A 393 -44.87 5.54 7.59
C SER A 393 -43.47 5.43 8.19
N LEU A 394 -43.33 5.85 9.46
CA LEU A 394 -42.11 5.70 10.25
C LEU A 394 -42.14 4.47 11.17
N ASP A 395 -43.28 3.79 11.28
CA ASP A 395 -43.54 2.82 12.35
C ASP A 395 -42.59 1.63 12.28
N GLU A 396 -42.35 1.10 11.08
CA GLU A 396 -41.41 0.01 10.85
C GLU A 396 -39.99 0.37 11.34
N TYR A 397 -39.48 1.54 10.94
CA TYR A 397 -38.14 2.00 11.29
C TYR A 397 -38.00 2.30 12.78
N LEU A 398 -39.02 2.92 13.38
CA LEU A 398 -39.06 3.18 14.83
C LEU A 398 -39.07 1.87 15.62
N ASN A 399 -39.87 0.90 15.19
CA ASN A 399 -39.94 -0.43 15.82
C ASN A 399 -38.62 -1.18 15.68
N ASN A 400 -37.99 -1.17 14.50
CA ASN A 400 -36.69 -1.82 14.28
C ASN A 400 -35.57 -1.19 15.11
N SER A 401 -35.48 0.15 15.15
CA SER A 401 -34.50 0.86 16.00
C SER A 401 -34.70 0.56 17.49
N GLN A 402 -35.95 0.52 17.97
CA GLN A 402 -36.24 0.16 19.36
C GLN A 402 -35.95 -1.30 19.67
N LYS A 403 -36.26 -2.25 18.77
CA LYS A 403 -35.88 -3.65 18.89
C LYS A 403 -34.36 -3.80 18.98
N ASN A 404 -33.61 -3.12 18.12
CA ASN A 404 -32.16 -3.15 18.13
C ASN A 404 -31.58 -2.60 19.45
N LYS A 405 -32.10 -1.47 19.94
CA LYS A 405 -31.74 -0.94 21.26
C LYS A 405 -31.96 -1.96 22.38
N LYS A 406 -33.16 -2.57 22.43
CA LYS A 406 -33.51 -3.59 23.43
C LYS A 406 -32.57 -4.80 23.35
N GLN A 407 -32.25 -5.27 22.14
CA GLN A 407 -31.32 -6.38 21.93
C GLN A 407 -29.92 -6.05 22.44
N ILE A 408 -29.37 -4.88 22.07
CA ILE A 408 -28.04 -4.43 22.52
C ILE A 408 -27.97 -4.28 24.04
N ASP A 409 -29.02 -3.71 24.65
CA ASP A 409 -29.10 -3.54 26.10
C ASP A 409 -29.18 -4.91 26.82
N LYS A 410 -29.96 -5.85 26.26
CA LYS A 410 -30.07 -7.24 26.75
C LYS A 410 -28.75 -7.99 26.65
N ASP A 411 -28.08 -7.95 25.50
CA ASP A 411 -26.79 -8.60 25.27
C ASP A 411 -25.71 -8.04 26.19
N PHE A 412 -25.67 -6.71 26.36
CA PHE A 412 -24.75 -6.07 27.30
C PHE A 412 -25.02 -6.49 28.75
N ALA A 413 -26.29 -6.49 29.19
CA ALA A 413 -26.66 -6.91 30.53
C ALA A 413 -26.32 -8.39 30.78
N GLN A 414 -26.55 -9.26 29.79
CA GLN A 414 -26.18 -10.67 29.85
C GLN A 414 -24.67 -10.83 29.97
N ASN A 415 -23.88 -10.14 29.15
CA ASN A 415 -22.41 -10.18 29.23
C ASN A 415 -21.87 -9.64 30.56
N VAL A 416 -22.48 -8.58 31.12
CA VAL A 416 -22.15 -8.09 32.46
C VAL A 416 -22.47 -9.13 33.54
N LYS A 417 -23.62 -9.81 33.45
CA LYS A 417 -24.02 -10.87 34.38
C LYS A 417 -23.06 -12.06 34.29
N THR A 418 -22.73 -12.50 33.08
CA THR A 418 -21.76 -13.58 32.82
C THR A 418 -20.37 -13.20 33.33
N PHE A 419 -19.92 -11.97 33.10
CA PHE A 419 -18.64 -11.45 33.61
C PHE A 419 -18.61 -11.45 35.15
N LYS A 420 -19.62 -10.88 35.81
CA LYS A 420 -19.72 -10.88 37.28
C LYS A 420 -19.76 -12.30 37.86
N SER A 421 -20.51 -13.21 37.24
CA SER A 421 -20.58 -14.62 37.62
C SER A 421 -19.23 -15.31 37.47
N SER A 422 -18.55 -15.10 36.34
CA SER A 422 -17.20 -15.64 36.09
C SER A 422 -16.21 -15.10 37.12
N LEU A 423 -16.21 -13.80 37.39
CA LEU A 423 -15.35 -13.17 38.40
C LEU A 423 -15.56 -13.77 39.80
N LYS A 424 -16.82 -13.95 40.23
CA LYS A 424 -17.14 -14.62 41.50
C LYS A 424 -16.64 -16.06 41.53
N LYS A 425 -16.82 -16.81 40.44
CA LYS A 425 -16.32 -18.20 40.32
C LYS A 425 -14.79 -18.25 40.36
N THR A 426 -14.11 -17.36 39.63
CA THR A 426 -12.64 -17.25 39.63
C THR A 426 -12.11 -16.89 41.01
N PHE A 427 -12.78 -15.97 41.72
CA PHE A 427 -12.42 -15.60 43.09
C PHE A 427 -12.61 -16.78 44.06
N LYS A 428 -13.75 -17.49 44.01
CA LYS A 428 -13.99 -18.69 44.82
C LYS A 428 -12.96 -19.79 44.53
N ASN A 429 -12.62 -19.99 43.27
CA ASN A 429 -11.64 -20.99 42.84
C ASN A 429 -10.19 -20.60 43.15
N PHE A 430 -9.92 -19.34 43.50
CA PHE A 430 -8.59 -18.86 43.92
C PHE A 430 -8.15 -19.50 45.24
N PHE A 431 -9.12 -19.75 46.12
CA PHE A 431 -8.95 -20.30 47.48
C PHE A 431 -9.11 -21.82 47.56
N LEU A 432 -9.40 -22.51 46.45
CA LEU A 432 -9.47 -23.97 46.44
C LEU A 432 -8.10 -24.59 46.70
N LYS A 433 -8.09 -25.69 47.46
CA LYS A 433 -6.89 -26.48 47.69
C LYS A 433 -6.36 -27.05 46.35
N PRO A 434 -5.03 -27.08 46.16
CA PRO A 434 -4.42 -27.61 44.95
C PRO A 434 -4.68 -29.12 44.80
N ASP A 435 -4.77 -29.60 43.56
CA ASP A 435 -4.90 -31.02 43.23
C ASP A 435 -3.52 -31.70 43.36
N LYS A 436 -3.04 -31.84 44.59
CA LYS A 436 -1.72 -32.44 44.86
C LYS A 436 -1.77 -33.93 44.55
N ASN A 437 -1.19 -34.32 43.41
CA ASN A 437 -0.92 -35.71 43.08
C ASN A 437 0.59 -35.91 42.84
N PRO A 438 1.35 -36.27 43.90
CA PRO A 438 2.80 -36.39 43.81
C PRO A 438 3.24 -37.52 42.87
N GLU A 439 2.49 -38.61 42.76
CA GLU A 439 2.79 -39.74 41.88
C GLU A 439 2.66 -39.39 40.39
N LYS A 440 1.57 -38.70 40.01
CA LYS A 440 1.39 -38.22 38.63
C LYS A 440 2.44 -37.21 38.24
N LEU A 441 2.82 -36.32 39.17
CA LEU A 441 3.91 -35.36 38.94
C LEU A 441 5.25 -36.08 38.78
N ALA A 442 5.53 -37.09 39.60
CA ALA A 442 6.74 -37.90 39.49
C ALA A 442 6.80 -38.67 38.17
N LYS A 443 5.68 -39.29 37.74
CA LYS A 443 5.56 -39.96 36.44
C LYS A 443 5.72 -39.00 35.26
N ALA A 444 5.09 -37.82 35.31
CA ALA A 444 5.24 -36.80 34.28
C ALA A 444 6.67 -36.24 34.22
N LYS A 445 7.34 -36.11 35.37
CA LYS A 445 8.76 -35.74 35.47
C LYS A 445 9.66 -36.81 34.87
N LYS A 446 9.44 -38.08 35.20
CA LYS A 446 10.18 -39.23 34.66
C LYS A 446 10.01 -39.34 33.13
N ASN A 447 8.77 -39.27 32.63
CA ASN A 447 8.51 -39.28 31.18
C ASN A 447 9.16 -38.09 30.46
N TYR A 448 9.19 -36.92 31.10
CA TYR A 448 9.89 -35.76 30.58
C TYR A 448 11.41 -35.96 30.58
N GLU A 449 11.98 -36.53 31.64
CA GLU A 449 13.42 -36.83 31.74
C GLU A 449 13.86 -37.89 30.72
N GLU A 450 13.08 -38.95 30.51
CA GLU A 450 13.34 -39.97 29.49
C GLU A 450 13.25 -39.39 28.07
N ALA A 451 12.21 -38.59 27.79
CA ALA A 451 12.07 -37.90 26.52
C ALA A 451 13.21 -36.90 26.29
N GLN A 452 13.67 -36.22 27.35
CA GLN A 452 14.79 -35.29 27.30
C GLN A 452 16.11 -36.02 27.03
N GLN A 453 16.38 -37.14 27.71
CA GLN A 453 17.59 -37.93 27.47
C GLN A 453 17.67 -38.49 26.04
N ASN A 454 16.57 -39.03 25.53
CA ASN A 454 16.52 -39.53 24.14
C ASN A 454 16.71 -38.39 23.13
N PHE A 455 16.06 -37.25 23.38
CA PHE A 455 16.24 -36.07 22.55
C PHE A 455 17.67 -35.54 22.58
N ASP A 456 18.31 -35.47 23.76
CA ASP A 456 19.68 -34.99 23.92
C ASP A 456 20.69 -35.92 23.23
N LYS A 457 20.47 -37.24 23.25
CA LYS A 457 21.29 -38.23 22.51
C LYS A 457 21.19 -38.04 21.00
N GLU A 458 19.98 -37.93 20.45
CA GLU A 458 19.78 -37.71 19.01
C GLU A 458 20.27 -36.32 18.58
N LEU A 459 20.07 -35.31 19.42
CA LEU A 459 20.59 -33.96 19.20
C LEU A 459 22.13 -33.95 19.17
N ALA A 460 22.80 -34.69 20.05
CA ALA A 460 24.27 -34.77 20.07
C ALA A 460 24.82 -35.35 18.75
N LYS A 461 24.26 -36.47 18.27
CA LYS A 461 24.63 -37.05 16.95
C LYS A 461 24.41 -36.05 15.81
N TYR A 462 23.30 -35.30 15.88
CA TYR A 462 23.00 -34.28 14.89
C TYR A 462 24.01 -33.13 14.94
N ILE A 463 24.34 -32.62 16.13
CA ILE A 463 25.32 -31.54 16.32
C ILE A 463 26.68 -31.94 15.76
N GLU A 464 27.16 -33.13 16.07
CA GLU A 464 28.45 -33.65 15.58
C GLU A 464 28.52 -33.65 14.04
N LYS A 465 27.47 -34.13 13.38
CA LYS A 465 27.35 -34.10 11.90
C LYS A 465 27.42 -32.67 11.34
N PHE A 466 26.80 -31.71 12.01
CA PHE A 466 26.85 -30.29 11.61
C PHE A 466 28.23 -29.68 11.83
N GLU A 467 28.88 -29.99 12.95
CA GLU A 467 30.21 -29.47 13.26
C GLU A 467 31.26 -29.93 12.24
N LEU A 468 31.25 -31.21 11.86
CA LEU A 468 32.11 -31.75 10.81
C LEU A 468 31.90 -31.05 9.45
N LYS A 469 30.64 -30.83 9.07
CA LYS A 469 30.31 -30.09 7.84
C LYS A 469 30.79 -28.64 7.90
N ILE A 470 30.55 -27.95 9.01
CA ILE A 470 30.96 -26.56 9.21
C ILE A 470 32.49 -26.45 9.19
N GLN A 471 33.21 -27.43 9.74
CA GLN A 471 34.67 -27.47 9.69
C GLN A 471 35.18 -27.58 8.25
N ARG A 472 34.65 -28.52 7.46
CA ARG A 472 34.99 -28.65 6.03
C ARG A 472 34.72 -27.36 5.24
N ILE A 473 33.60 -26.67 5.53
CA ILE A 473 33.29 -25.38 4.90
C ILE A 473 34.31 -24.31 5.32
N LYS A 474 34.70 -24.25 6.60
CA LYS A 474 35.71 -23.30 7.09
C LYS A 474 37.07 -23.50 6.44
N GLU A 475 37.49 -24.75 6.22
CA GLU A 475 38.73 -25.06 5.51
C GLU A 475 38.69 -24.53 4.07
N LYS A 476 37.57 -24.72 3.36
CA LYS A 476 37.36 -24.15 2.03
C LYS A 476 37.34 -22.62 2.04
N ILE A 477 36.73 -22.00 3.06
CA ILE A 477 36.75 -20.54 3.22
C ILE A 477 38.20 -20.05 3.39
N LYS A 478 38.98 -20.72 4.24
CA LYS A 478 40.40 -20.38 4.47
C LYS A 478 41.22 -20.45 3.18
N HIS A 479 40.95 -21.45 2.33
CA HIS A 479 41.56 -21.54 1.00
C HIS A 479 41.17 -20.33 0.13
N GLN A 480 39.89 -19.99 0.06
CA GLN A 480 39.42 -18.82 -0.69
C GLN A 480 39.98 -17.49 -0.15
N ASP A 481 40.16 -17.38 1.17
CA ASP A 481 40.80 -16.22 1.80
C ASP A 481 42.26 -16.07 1.38
N SER A 482 43.01 -17.18 1.34
CA SER A 482 44.41 -17.15 0.87
C SER A 482 44.53 -16.73 -0.60
N LEU A 483 43.61 -17.18 -1.45
CA LEU A 483 43.54 -16.73 -2.84
C LEU A 483 43.20 -15.24 -2.92
N SER A 484 42.21 -14.77 -2.16
CA SER A 484 41.83 -13.35 -2.10
C SER A 484 42.98 -12.45 -1.65
N ASP A 485 43.77 -12.88 -0.67
CA ASP A 485 44.93 -12.12 -0.19
C ASP A 485 46.06 -12.05 -1.22
N SER A 486 46.22 -13.07 -2.06
CA SER A 486 47.14 -13.01 -3.21
C SER A 486 46.66 -12.02 -4.27
N LEU A 487 45.36 -12.04 -4.61
CA LEU A 487 44.75 -11.15 -5.60
C LEU A 487 44.78 -9.68 -5.15
N LYS A 488 44.63 -9.38 -3.85
CA LYS A 488 44.75 -8.01 -3.31
C LYS A 488 46.13 -7.39 -3.53
N LYS A 489 47.19 -8.19 -3.60
CA LYS A 489 48.53 -7.67 -3.94
C LYS A 489 48.56 -7.19 -5.39
N VAL A 490 48.05 -8.02 -6.30
CA VAL A 490 47.93 -7.68 -7.73
C VAL A 490 47.04 -6.46 -7.93
N GLU A 491 45.93 -6.34 -7.19
CA GLU A 491 45.06 -5.16 -7.23
C GLU A 491 45.81 -3.87 -6.87
N LYS A 492 46.62 -3.89 -5.81
CA LYS A 492 47.40 -2.71 -5.40
C LYS A 492 48.41 -2.31 -6.47
N ASP A 493 49.08 -3.28 -7.07
CA ASP A 493 50.06 -3.03 -8.14
C ASP A 493 49.38 -2.46 -9.39
N LEU A 494 48.23 -3.02 -9.78
CA LEU A 494 47.41 -2.52 -10.89
C LEU A 494 46.89 -1.10 -10.64
N ASP A 495 46.35 -0.82 -9.46
CA ASP A 495 45.84 0.51 -9.12
C ASP A 495 46.98 1.56 -9.03
N SER A 496 48.20 1.13 -8.65
CA SER A 496 49.39 1.99 -8.70
C SER A 496 49.80 2.29 -10.13
N LYS A 497 49.93 1.26 -10.99
CA LYS A 497 50.24 1.41 -12.41
C LYS A 497 49.20 2.25 -13.14
N PHE A 498 47.91 2.05 -12.86
CA PHE A 498 46.83 2.86 -13.43
C PHE A 498 46.99 4.34 -13.10
N LYS A 499 47.31 4.69 -11.84
CA LYS A 499 47.53 6.09 -11.44
C LYS A 499 48.74 6.71 -12.16
N GLU A 500 49.82 5.95 -12.28
CA GLU A 500 51.04 6.39 -12.96
C GLU A 500 50.77 6.64 -14.46
N LEU A 501 50.18 5.66 -15.15
CA LEU A 501 49.85 5.75 -16.58
C LEU A 501 48.83 6.87 -16.85
N ASN A 502 47.83 7.04 -15.99
CA ASN A 502 46.85 8.12 -16.13
C ASN A 502 47.49 9.51 -15.91
N ALA A 503 48.46 9.64 -14.99
CA ALA A 503 49.21 10.89 -14.82
C ALA A 503 50.08 11.19 -16.06
N LYS A 504 50.81 10.18 -16.55
CA LYS A 504 51.60 10.27 -17.79
C LYS A 504 50.74 10.65 -19.00
N TYR A 505 49.54 10.09 -19.14
CA TYR A 505 48.58 10.46 -20.17
C TYR A 505 48.24 11.96 -20.16
N VAL A 506 47.91 12.51 -18.98
CA VAL A 506 47.57 13.93 -18.85
C VAL A 506 48.77 14.82 -19.24
N GLU A 507 49.98 14.43 -18.87
CA GLU A 507 51.20 15.16 -19.25
C GLU A 507 51.47 15.09 -20.75
N LEU A 508 51.37 13.91 -21.37
CA LEU A 508 51.56 13.72 -22.81
C LEU A 508 50.50 14.47 -23.62
N TYR A 509 49.24 14.41 -23.21
CA TYR A 509 48.15 15.15 -23.85
C TYR A 509 48.41 16.67 -23.82
N LYS A 510 48.83 17.20 -22.66
CA LYS A 510 49.23 18.61 -22.54
C LYS A 510 50.40 18.95 -23.45
N LYS A 511 51.44 18.11 -23.50
CA LYS A 511 52.65 18.32 -24.31
C LYS A 511 52.34 18.29 -25.82
N GLN A 512 51.48 17.39 -26.28
CA GLN A 512 51.19 17.20 -27.71
C GLN A 512 50.09 18.13 -28.25
N ARG A 513 48.98 18.33 -27.50
CA ARG A 513 47.80 19.04 -28.02
C ARG A 513 47.61 20.46 -27.44
N ILE A 514 48.21 20.79 -26.29
CA ILE A 514 47.97 22.08 -25.60
C ILE A 514 49.19 23.00 -25.69
N LEU A 515 50.37 22.58 -25.20
CA LEU A 515 51.59 23.41 -25.14
C LEU A 515 51.99 24.03 -26.51
N PRO A 516 51.96 23.31 -27.64
CA PRO A 516 52.34 23.87 -28.95
C PRO A 516 51.44 25.00 -29.42
N LEU A 517 50.16 24.97 -29.02
CA LEU A 517 49.17 26.00 -29.32
C LEU A 517 49.15 27.10 -28.25
N GLU A 518 49.63 26.84 -27.04
CA GLU A 518 49.62 27.77 -25.93
C GLU A 518 50.77 28.79 -26.00
N THR A 519 51.96 28.36 -26.43
CA THR A 519 53.22 29.14 -26.45
C THR A 519 53.35 30.13 -27.63
N LYS A 520 52.49 30.05 -28.66
CA LYS A 520 52.48 31.00 -29.79
C LYS A 520 51.91 32.38 -29.38
N LYS A 521 52.68 33.46 -29.59
CA LYS A 521 52.28 34.86 -29.27
C LYS A 521 51.15 35.41 -30.15
N ASN A 522 51.14 35.12 -31.46
CA ASN A 522 50.08 35.52 -32.40
C ASN A 522 49.35 34.26 -32.91
N LYS A 523 48.16 33.98 -32.38
CA LYS A 523 47.34 32.80 -32.76
C LYS A 523 46.31 33.21 -33.81
N THR A 524 46.16 32.39 -34.85
CA THR A 524 45.04 32.52 -35.79
C THR A 524 43.71 32.16 -35.11
N THR A 525 42.58 32.64 -35.64
CA THR A 525 41.23 32.33 -35.12
C THR A 525 40.96 30.83 -35.06
N SER A 526 41.52 30.07 -36.01
CA SER A 526 41.46 28.60 -36.05
C SER A 526 42.24 27.97 -34.90
N GLU A 527 43.49 28.38 -34.67
CA GLU A 527 44.35 27.86 -33.59
C GLU A 527 43.79 28.18 -32.19
N ALA A 528 43.18 29.35 -32.01
CA ALA A 528 42.51 29.72 -30.76
C ALA A 528 41.30 28.81 -30.48
N ARG A 529 40.54 28.44 -31.52
CA ARG A 529 39.41 27.51 -31.43
C ARG A 529 39.89 26.08 -31.13
N SER A 530 40.95 25.62 -31.77
CA SER A 530 41.56 24.30 -31.53
C SER A 530 42.13 24.17 -30.12
N LEU A 531 42.79 25.21 -29.59
CA LEU A 531 43.25 25.24 -28.19
C LEU A 531 42.08 25.15 -27.21
N LYS A 532 40.99 25.89 -27.46
CA LYS A 532 39.77 25.82 -26.64
C LYS A 532 39.17 24.41 -26.65
N ASN A 533 39.04 23.81 -27.83
CA ASN A 533 38.50 22.45 -27.99
C ASN A 533 39.36 21.41 -27.27
N ALA A 534 40.68 21.45 -27.43
CA ALA A 534 41.61 20.51 -26.79
C ALA A 534 41.57 20.60 -25.25
N LYS A 535 41.44 21.83 -24.70
CA LYS A 535 41.26 22.04 -23.24
C LYS A 535 39.92 21.47 -22.76
N VAL A 536 38.83 21.72 -23.48
CA VAL A 536 37.49 21.19 -23.14
C VAL A 536 37.50 19.66 -23.19
N GLU A 537 38.10 19.06 -24.20
CA GLU A 537 38.23 17.61 -24.37
C GLU A 537 38.98 16.96 -23.19
N LEU A 538 40.17 17.47 -22.84
CA LEU A 538 40.92 16.96 -21.68
C LEU A 538 40.11 17.07 -20.38
N THR A 539 39.41 18.19 -20.19
CA THR A 539 38.58 18.42 -18.99
C THR A 539 37.42 17.42 -18.93
N ALA A 540 36.77 17.14 -20.07
CA ALA A 540 35.69 16.16 -20.17
C ALA A 540 36.20 14.73 -19.87
N GLN A 541 37.33 14.35 -20.45
CA GLN A 541 37.97 13.04 -20.24
C GLN A 541 38.39 12.84 -18.77
N GLU A 542 39.06 13.82 -18.16
CA GLU A 542 39.41 13.78 -16.74
C GLU A 542 38.16 13.71 -15.84
N SER A 543 37.10 14.45 -16.20
CA SER A 543 35.84 14.43 -15.46
C SER A 543 35.21 13.03 -15.50
N LEU A 544 35.20 12.38 -16.67
CA LEU A 544 34.66 11.04 -16.85
C LEU A 544 35.44 9.99 -16.05
N VAL A 545 36.78 10.03 -16.08
CA VAL A 545 37.62 9.17 -15.24
C VAL A 545 37.37 9.40 -13.75
N LYS A 546 37.28 10.67 -13.32
CA LYS A 546 36.94 11.03 -11.93
C LYS A 546 35.56 10.50 -11.52
N GLU A 547 34.57 10.57 -12.40
CA GLU A 547 33.22 10.03 -12.17
C GLU A 547 33.23 8.51 -12.01
N ARG A 548 33.91 7.80 -12.91
CA ARG A 548 34.06 6.34 -12.84
C ARG A 548 34.81 5.88 -11.58
N LEU A 549 35.80 6.64 -11.11
CA LEU A 549 36.47 6.39 -9.82
C LEU A 549 35.56 6.67 -8.62
N LYS A 550 34.70 7.70 -8.69
CA LYS A 550 33.67 7.95 -7.65
C LYS A 550 32.69 6.77 -7.55
N SER A 551 32.31 6.16 -8.67
CA SER A 551 31.47 4.95 -8.69
C SER A 551 32.08 3.80 -7.88
N SER A 552 33.38 3.54 -8.05
CA SER A 552 34.09 2.53 -7.25
C SER A 552 34.11 2.87 -5.74
N LYS A 553 34.27 4.15 -5.37
CA LYS A 553 34.16 4.56 -3.96
C LYS A 553 32.74 4.37 -3.41
N ALA A 554 31.71 4.63 -4.21
CA ALA A 554 30.32 4.41 -3.83
C ALA A 554 30.03 2.92 -3.60
N PHE A 555 30.60 2.03 -4.42
CA PHE A 555 30.54 0.57 -4.20
C PHE A 555 31.07 0.17 -2.82
N ASN A 556 32.26 0.64 -2.44
CA ASN A 556 32.86 0.31 -1.13
C ASN A 556 31.97 0.73 0.04
N LEU A 557 31.29 1.88 -0.09
CA LEU A 557 30.34 2.37 0.90
C LEU A 557 29.10 1.47 0.97
N GLU A 558 28.55 1.07 -0.17
CA GLU A 558 27.38 0.18 -0.24
C GLU A 558 27.71 -1.21 0.32
N GLN A 559 28.84 -1.79 -0.06
CA GLN A 559 29.34 -3.07 0.48
C GLN A 559 29.46 -3.01 2.01
N LYS A 560 30.00 -1.92 2.56
CA LYS A 560 30.07 -1.70 4.02
C LYS A 560 28.68 -1.73 4.67
N TYR A 561 27.68 -1.08 4.09
CA TYR A 561 26.31 -1.10 4.63
C TYR A 561 25.64 -2.47 4.51
N LEU A 562 25.91 -3.22 3.43
CA LEU A 562 25.42 -4.58 3.27
C LEU A 562 26.01 -5.54 4.29
N ASN A 563 27.31 -5.41 4.59
CA ASN A 563 27.94 -6.19 5.65
C ASN A 563 27.31 -5.91 7.03
N ILE A 564 26.98 -4.65 7.33
CA ILE A 564 26.24 -4.30 8.55
C ILE A 564 24.86 -4.97 8.58
N ASP A 565 24.17 -5.06 7.44
CA ASP A 565 22.89 -5.76 7.36
C ASP A 565 23.05 -7.25 7.57
N ILE A 566 24.07 -7.88 6.96
CA ILE A 566 24.39 -9.30 7.16
C ILE A 566 24.67 -9.57 8.65
N ASP A 567 25.38 -8.69 9.35
CA ASP A 567 25.59 -8.80 10.79
C ASP A 567 24.27 -8.70 11.58
N ASN A 568 23.37 -7.81 11.19
CA ASN A 568 22.03 -7.70 11.78
C ASN A 568 21.16 -8.95 11.47
N ILE A 569 21.32 -9.56 10.29
CA ILE A 569 20.68 -10.83 9.92
C ILE A 569 21.25 -11.96 10.76
N ASN A 570 22.56 -12.03 10.95
CA ASN A 570 23.21 -13.02 11.82
C ASN A 570 22.71 -12.89 13.26
N LEU A 571 22.49 -11.66 13.74
CA LEU A 571 21.86 -11.38 15.04
C LEU A 571 20.39 -11.84 15.08
N LEU A 572 19.63 -11.69 13.99
CA LEU A 572 18.26 -12.22 13.85
C LEU A 572 18.27 -13.76 13.88
N LEU A 573 19.18 -14.40 13.16
CA LEU A 573 19.34 -15.86 13.10
C LEU A 573 19.88 -16.46 14.41
N GLY A 574 20.48 -15.64 15.26
CA GLY A 574 21.12 -16.08 16.50
C GLY A 574 22.49 -16.71 16.29
N ILE A 575 23.17 -16.37 15.20
CA ILE A 575 24.49 -16.87 14.80
C ILE A 575 25.54 -15.74 14.76
N SER A 576 25.25 -14.59 15.37
CA SER A 576 26.23 -13.51 15.49
C SER A 576 27.47 -13.99 16.24
N LYS A 577 28.62 -13.32 16.05
CA LYS A 577 29.87 -13.66 16.75
C LYS A 577 29.67 -13.79 18.27
N LEU A 578 28.88 -12.89 18.85
CA LEU A 578 28.50 -12.93 20.27
C LEU A 578 27.60 -14.12 20.61
N ASP A 579 26.62 -14.46 19.78
CA ASP A 579 25.73 -15.61 20.05
C ASP A 579 26.52 -16.93 19.99
N VAL A 580 27.45 -17.08 19.04
CA VAL A 580 28.34 -18.24 18.94
C VAL A 580 29.25 -18.33 20.17
N PHE A 581 29.80 -17.20 20.63
CA PHE A 581 30.66 -17.13 21.82
C PHE A 581 29.88 -17.49 23.10
N ILE A 582 28.71 -16.89 23.32
CA ILE A 582 27.84 -17.20 24.46
C ILE A 582 27.43 -18.67 24.46
N LYS A 583 27.19 -19.27 23.28
CA LYS A 583 26.84 -20.69 23.17
C LYS A 583 27.99 -21.62 23.59
N LYS A 584 29.25 -21.20 23.45
CA LYS A 584 30.43 -21.91 23.97
C LYS A 584 30.67 -21.67 25.47
N HIS A 585 30.15 -20.57 26.03
CA HIS A 585 30.34 -20.16 27.42
C HIS A 585 28.99 -19.95 28.12
N PRO A 586 28.32 -21.03 28.58
CA PRO A 586 26.93 -20.98 29.09
C PRO A 586 26.71 -20.03 30.28
N TYR A 587 27.74 -19.77 31.09
CA TYR A 587 27.67 -18.85 32.23
C TYR A 587 27.43 -17.39 31.83
N LEU A 588 27.63 -17.03 30.55
CA LEU A 588 27.40 -15.67 30.01
C LEU A 588 25.98 -15.46 29.47
N GLU A 589 25.04 -16.39 29.67
CA GLU A 589 23.68 -16.27 29.13
C GLU A 589 22.94 -15.01 29.63
N ALA A 590 23.28 -14.51 30.84
CA ALA A 590 22.77 -13.27 31.39
C ALA A 590 23.05 -12.03 30.50
N LEU A 591 24.19 -12.02 29.79
CA LEU A 591 24.54 -10.95 28.85
C LEU A 591 23.56 -10.89 27.66
N ASN A 592 23.05 -12.05 27.23
CA ASN A 592 22.08 -12.14 26.13
C ASN A 592 20.74 -11.49 26.52
N TRP A 593 20.37 -11.59 27.80
CA TRP A 593 19.19 -10.93 28.35
C TRP A 593 19.38 -9.41 28.45
N LEU A 594 20.54 -8.94 28.91
CA LEU A 594 20.87 -7.50 28.96
C LEU A 594 20.86 -6.85 27.57
N LEU A 595 21.41 -7.53 26.56
CA LEU A 595 21.47 -7.03 25.18
C LEU A 595 20.15 -7.20 24.40
N TYR A 596 19.15 -7.85 24.98
CA TYR A 596 17.88 -8.16 24.31
C TYR A 596 17.15 -6.91 23.75
N PRO A 597 17.06 -5.76 24.45
CA PRO A 597 16.44 -4.55 23.91
C PRO A 597 17.21 -4.00 22.70
N TYR A 598 18.54 -4.00 22.76
CA TYR A 598 19.40 -3.58 21.66
C TYR A 598 19.22 -4.48 20.42
N LYS A 599 19.16 -5.80 20.61
CA LYS A 599 18.90 -6.76 19.54
C LYS A 599 17.54 -6.50 18.87
N ILE A 600 16.50 -6.20 19.63
CA ILE A 600 15.18 -5.84 19.09
C ILE A 600 15.22 -4.57 18.25
N LEU A 601 15.96 -3.54 18.69
CA LEU A 601 16.10 -2.29 17.93
C LEU A 601 16.79 -2.54 16.58
N LYS A 602 17.85 -3.34 16.54
CA LYS A 602 18.54 -3.73 15.31
C LYS A 602 17.63 -4.54 14.37
N ILE A 603 16.90 -5.51 14.90
CA ILE A 603 15.93 -6.31 14.13
C ILE A 603 14.83 -5.43 13.56
N ARG A 604 14.31 -4.47 14.34
CA ARG A 604 13.33 -3.49 13.85
C ARG A 604 13.87 -2.68 12.68
N ALA A 605 15.09 -2.18 12.79
CA ALA A 605 15.75 -1.43 11.71
C ALA A 605 15.93 -2.30 10.45
N LEU A 606 16.34 -3.55 10.62
CA LEU A 606 16.46 -4.52 9.52
C LEU A 606 15.13 -4.71 8.77
N TYR A 607 14.03 -4.97 9.50
CA TYR A 607 12.73 -5.16 8.86
C TYR A 607 12.21 -3.90 8.16
N ILE A 608 12.49 -2.71 8.70
CA ILE A 608 12.18 -1.43 8.01
C ILE A 608 12.93 -1.39 6.68
N LYS A 609 14.25 -1.57 6.73
CA LYS A 609 15.13 -1.49 5.56
C LYS A 609 14.75 -2.51 4.48
N SER A 610 14.58 -3.78 4.86
CA SER A 610 14.13 -4.85 3.96
C SER A 610 12.78 -4.56 3.33
N THR A 611 11.81 -4.02 4.09
CA THR A 611 10.49 -3.66 3.54
C THR A 611 10.58 -2.51 2.54
N ILE A 612 11.42 -1.50 2.81
CA ILE A 612 11.66 -0.36 1.90
C ILE A 612 12.32 -0.83 0.61
N TYR A 613 13.36 -1.67 0.70
CA TYR A 613 14.04 -2.22 -0.46
C TYR A 613 13.11 -3.04 -1.35
N LYS A 614 12.30 -3.90 -0.74
CA LYS A 614 11.28 -4.65 -1.47
C LYS A 614 10.25 -3.73 -2.13
N ALA A 615 9.83 -2.65 -1.47
CA ALA A 615 8.89 -1.71 -2.04
C ALA A 615 9.45 -0.93 -3.25
N LEU A 616 10.75 -0.60 -3.23
CA LEU A 616 11.43 0.00 -4.38
C LEU A 616 11.57 -0.99 -5.54
N GLU A 617 11.93 -2.23 -5.24
CA GLU A 617 12.04 -3.31 -6.23
C GLU A 617 10.68 -3.63 -6.87
N ASP A 618 9.60 -3.69 -6.08
CA ASP A 618 8.22 -3.89 -6.54
C ASP A 618 7.79 -2.84 -7.59
N VAL A 619 8.38 -1.63 -7.57
CA VAL A 619 8.09 -0.54 -8.53
C VAL A 619 9.17 -0.39 -9.60
N GLY A 620 10.13 -1.32 -9.68
CA GLY A 620 11.20 -1.34 -10.68
C GLY A 620 12.32 -0.32 -10.42
N LEU A 621 12.56 0.06 -9.16
CA LEU A 621 13.66 0.94 -8.75
C LEU A 621 14.75 0.17 -8.01
N LEU A 622 15.98 0.67 -8.13
CA LEU A 622 17.15 0.09 -7.45
C LEU A 622 17.13 0.39 -5.95
N LYS A 623 17.61 -0.53 -5.11
CA LYS A 623 17.64 -0.40 -3.64
C LYS A 623 18.45 0.82 -3.16
N GLN A 624 19.53 1.14 -3.88
CA GLN A 624 20.36 2.32 -3.64
C GLN A 624 19.59 3.65 -3.73
N PHE A 625 18.48 3.71 -4.46
CA PHE A 625 17.66 4.92 -4.57
C PHE A 625 17.00 5.32 -3.25
N ALA A 626 16.95 4.42 -2.26
CA ALA A 626 16.48 4.74 -0.93
C ALA A 626 17.27 5.91 -0.29
N TYR A 627 18.55 6.10 -0.64
CA TYR A 627 19.39 7.10 0.03
C TYR A 627 19.48 8.44 -0.71
N ARG A 628 18.87 8.54 -1.89
CA ARG A 628 18.79 9.75 -2.68
C ARG A 628 17.62 10.64 -2.27
N TYR A 629 17.67 11.89 -2.68
CA TYR A 629 16.63 12.89 -2.44
C TYR A 629 15.67 12.99 -3.62
N PRO A 630 14.40 13.39 -3.41
CA PRO A 630 13.39 13.50 -4.46
C PRO A 630 13.80 14.29 -5.70
N HIS A 631 14.57 15.37 -5.54
CA HIS A 631 15.03 16.22 -6.64
C HIS A 631 16.09 15.56 -7.54
N GLU A 632 16.64 14.42 -7.14
CA GLU A 632 17.64 13.66 -7.91
C GLU A 632 16.97 12.63 -8.87
N PHE A 633 15.63 12.60 -8.94
CA PHE A 633 14.86 11.64 -9.73
C PHE A 633 14.12 12.31 -10.89
N SER A 634 13.95 11.57 -11.99
CA SER A 634 13.02 11.98 -13.06
C SER A 634 11.56 11.91 -12.58
N GLY A 635 10.65 12.61 -13.26
CA GLY A 635 9.22 12.60 -12.92
C GLY A 635 8.63 11.18 -12.85
N GLY A 636 9.00 10.31 -13.79
CA GLY A 636 8.58 8.90 -13.78
C GLY A 636 9.15 8.07 -12.63
N GLN A 637 10.42 8.29 -12.26
CA GLN A 637 11.03 7.64 -11.10
C GLN A 637 10.40 8.13 -9.79
N LEU A 638 10.15 9.43 -9.68
CA LEU A 638 9.49 10.02 -8.54
C LEU A 638 8.06 9.47 -8.38
N GLN A 639 7.34 9.30 -9.49
CA GLN A 639 6.01 8.70 -9.44
C GLN A 639 6.03 7.25 -8.98
N ARG A 640 7.02 6.46 -9.40
CA ARG A 640 7.26 5.10 -8.86
C ARG A 640 7.52 5.12 -7.35
N ILE A 641 8.26 6.11 -6.83
CA ILE A 641 8.48 6.28 -5.39
C ILE A 641 7.17 6.58 -4.65
N VAL A 642 6.32 7.45 -5.20
CA VAL A 642 5.00 7.77 -4.62
C VAL A 642 4.09 6.54 -4.61
N ILE A 643 4.09 5.76 -5.69
CA ILE A 643 3.38 4.46 -5.77
C ILE A 643 3.90 3.50 -4.70
N ALA A 644 5.23 3.36 -4.56
CA ALA A 644 5.85 2.53 -3.52
C ALA A 644 5.43 2.98 -2.12
N ARG A 645 5.38 4.29 -1.85
CA ARG A 645 4.95 4.87 -0.58
C ARG A 645 3.50 4.51 -0.25
N ALA A 646 2.60 4.57 -1.22
CA ALA A 646 1.21 4.15 -1.03
C ALA A 646 1.10 2.64 -0.76
N LEU A 647 1.92 1.82 -1.42
CA LEU A 647 1.84 0.36 -1.34
C LEU A 647 2.55 -0.27 -0.14
N ILE A 648 3.53 0.42 0.46
CA ILE A 648 4.41 -0.16 1.47
C ILE A 648 3.67 -0.65 2.73
N ILE A 649 2.48 -0.12 2.99
CA ILE A 649 1.62 -0.54 4.10
C ILE A 649 0.65 -1.68 3.75
N ASN A 650 0.67 -2.18 2.51
CA ASN A 650 -0.26 -3.14 1.93
C ASN A 650 -1.73 -2.70 2.10
N PRO A 651 -2.14 -1.58 1.49
CA PRO A 651 -3.52 -1.12 1.56
C PRO A 651 -4.46 -2.08 0.81
N LYS A 652 -5.76 -2.01 1.12
CA LYS A 652 -6.80 -2.72 0.37
C LYS A 652 -7.32 -1.93 -0.82
N ILE A 653 -7.27 -0.60 -0.74
CA ILE A 653 -7.72 0.33 -1.76
C ILE A 653 -6.66 1.39 -2.03
N ILE A 654 -6.48 1.71 -3.31
CA ILE A 654 -5.72 2.87 -3.77
C ILE A 654 -6.63 3.81 -4.57
N VAL A 655 -6.56 5.09 -4.27
CA VAL A 655 -7.20 6.15 -5.05
C VAL A 655 -6.09 6.86 -5.82
N ALA A 656 -6.02 6.64 -7.13
CA ALA A 656 -5.01 7.23 -7.98
C ALA A 656 -5.62 8.40 -8.75
N ASP A 657 -5.28 9.62 -8.31
CA ASP A 657 -5.80 10.87 -8.87
C ASP A 657 -4.85 11.40 -9.93
N GLU A 658 -5.14 11.08 -11.20
CA GLU A 658 -4.31 11.42 -12.37
C GLU A 658 -2.82 11.05 -12.18
N PRO A 659 -2.51 9.79 -11.82
CA PRO A 659 -1.16 9.37 -11.45
C PRO A 659 -0.17 9.36 -12.62
N ILE A 660 -0.62 9.66 -13.84
CA ILE A 660 0.17 9.66 -15.06
C ILE A 660 0.21 11.05 -15.72
N ALA A 661 -0.45 12.05 -15.12
CA ALA A 661 -0.42 13.41 -15.65
C ALA A 661 1.03 13.91 -15.69
N SER A 662 1.34 14.73 -16.70
CA SER A 662 2.68 15.34 -16.92
C SER A 662 3.84 14.39 -17.24
N LEU A 663 3.59 13.10 -17.49
CA LEU A 663 4.62 12.13 -17.88
C LEU A 663 4.60 11.83 -19.38
N ASP A 664 5.76 11.47 -19.95
CA ASP A 664 5.87 11.02 -21.34
C ASP A 664 5.08 9.74 -21.59
N ILE A 665 4.50 9.60 -22.79
CA ILE A 665 3.61 8.47 -23.18
C ILE A 665 4.24 7.10 -22.87
N SER A 666 5.53 6.93 -23.13
CA SER A 666 6.26 5.69 -22.84
C SER A 666 6.31 5.37 -21.34
N ILE A 667 6.50 6.38 -20.50
CA ILE A 667 6.54 6.25 -19.03
C ILE A 667 5.13 6.01 -18.47
N GLN A 668 4.11 6.67 -19.03
CA GLN A 668 2.71 6.44 -18.65
C GLN A 668 2.33 4.96 -18.83
N ALA A 669 2.64 4.38 -20.00
CA ALA A 669 2.37 2.97 -20.28
C ALA A 669 3.06 2.02 -19.28
N GLN A 670 4.32 2.32 -18.89
CA GLN A 670 5.03 1.54 -17.89
C GLN A 670 4.37 1.61 -16.51
N ILE A 671 3.90 2.79 -16.09
CA ILE A 671 3.22 2.98 -14.79
C ILE A 671 1.86 2.30 -14.78
N VAL A 672 1.11 2.39 -15.88
CA VAL A 672 -0.18 1.71 -16.04
C VAL A 672 -0.02 0.19 -15.93
N ASN A 673 0.96 -0.39 -16.61
CA ASN A 673 1.29 -1.82 -16.50
C ASN A 673 1.68 -2.20 -15.07
N LEU A 674 2.51 -1.37 -14.42
CA LEU A 674 2.89 -1.57 -13.03
C LEU A 674 1.68 -1.59 -12.09
N LEU A 675 0.76 -0.63 -12.21
CA LEU A 675 -0.45 -0.57 -11.38
C LEU A 675 -1.38 -1.76 -11.62
N LYS A 676 -1.54 -2.18 -12.88
CA LYS A 676 -2.34 -3.36 -13.26
C LYS A 676 -1.76 -4.65 -12.67
N ASP A 677 -0.45 -4.83 -12.73
CA ASP A 677 0.24 -5.97 -12.14
C ASP A 677 0.15 -5.99 -10.63
N LEU A 678 0.31 -4.84 -9.98
CA LEU A 678 0.25 -4.71 -8.52
C LEU A 678 -1.17 -4.93 -7.99
N CYS A 679 -2.18 -4.42 -8.68
CA CYS A 679 -3.59 -4.67 -8.39
C CYS A 679 -3.87 -6.18 -8.29
N LYS A 680 -3.43 -6.95 -9.28
CA LYS A 680 -3.59 -8.41 -9.32
C LYS A 680 -2.72 -9.13 -8.28
N LYS A 681 -1.41 -8.84 -8.23
CA LYS A 681 -0.46 -9.53 -7.34
C LYS A 681 -0.78 -9.31 -5.86
N LYS A 682 -1.27 -8.14 -5.48
CA LYS A 682 -1.56 -7.77 -4.09
C LYS A 682 -3.06 -7.80 -3.74
N ASN A 683 -3.92 -8.13 -4.70
CA ASN A 683 -5.38 -8.15 -4.55
C ASN A 683 -5.95 -6.82 -4.00
N ILE A 684 -5.51 -5.70 -4.58
CA ILE A 684 -5.86 -4.33 -4.16
C ILE A 684 -6.89 -3.76 -5.13
N GLY A 685 -7.97 -3.15 -4.64
CA GLY A 685 -8.89 -2.41 -5.51
C GLY A 685 -8.35 -1.00 -5.82
N ILE A 686 -8.50 -0.53 -7.06
CA ILE A 686 -7.99 0.78 -7.49
C ILE A 686 -9.12 1.63 -8.03
N ILE A 687 -9.24 2.87 -7.55
CA ILE A 687 -9.96 3.93 -8.26
C ILE A 687 -8.94 4.68 -9.10
N PHE A 688 -9.04 4.57 -10.42
CA PHE A 688 -8.12 5.20 -11.36
C PHE A 688 -8.80 6.40 -12.01
N ILE A 689 -8.34 7.60 -11.67
CA ILE A 689 -8.82 8.85 -12.25
C ILE A 689 -7.83 9.26 -13.32
N ALA A 690 -8.33 9.48 -14.53
CA ALA A 690 -7.52 10.00 -15.62
C ALA A 690 -8.38 10.88 -16.54
N HIS A 691 -7.69 11.72 -17.31
CA HIS A 691 -8.27 12.44 -18.44
C HIS A 691 -8.06 11.66 -19.75
N ASP A 692 -6.96 10.91 -19.90
CA ASP A 692 -6.70 10.08 -21.08
C ASP A 692 -7.56 8.81 -21.05
N LEU A 693 -8.56 8.81 -21.92
CA LEU A 693 -9.53 7.75 -22.09
C LEU A 693 -8.92 6.44 -22.60
N SER A 694 -7.89 6.53 -23.45
CA SER A 694 -7.24 5.34 -24.04
C SER A 694 -6.54 4.51 -22.97
N MET A 695 -5.91 5.18 -22.00
CA MET A 695 -5.27 4.51 -20.86
C MET A 695 -6.31 3.88 -19.93
N VAL A 696 -7.48 4.51 -19.76
CA VAL A 696 -8.56 3.96 -18.94
C VAL A 696 -9.16 2.70 -19.57
N GLU A 697 -9.37 2.70 -20.89
CA GLU A 697 -9.82 1.52 -21.64
C GLU A 697 -8.91 0.32 -21.40
N TYR A 698 -7.59 0.57 -21.39
CA TYR A 698 -6.60 -0.49 -21.20
C TYR A 698 -6.49 -1.01 -19.74
N ILE A 699 -6.65 -0.14 -18.73
CA ILE A 699 -6.39 -0.49 -17.33
C ILE A 699 -7.65 -0.90 -16.55
N ALA A 700 -8.80 -0.28 -16.81
CA ALA A 700 -9.98 -0.39 -15.95
C ALA A 700 -10.89 -1.56 -16.33
N ASP A 701 -11.41 -2.26 -15.32
CA ASP A 701 -12.42 -3.32 -15.50
C ASP A 701 -13.84 -2.74 -15.61
N LYS A 702 -14.10 -1.64 -14.89
CA LYS A 702 -15.33 -0.85 -14.94
C LYS A 702 -15.04 0.63 -15.08
N VAL A 703 -15.96 1.38 -15.67
CA VAL A 703 -15.85 2.83 -15.82
C VAL A 703 -17.07 3.56 -15.27
N GLN A 704 -16.81 4.76 -14.76
CA GLN A 704 -17.78 5.72 -14.27
C GLN A 704 -17.52 7.04 -15.02
N ILE A 705 -18.43 7.42 -15.90
CA ILE A 705 -18.36 8.67 -16.67
C ILE A 705 -19.02 9.77 -15.85
N MET A 706 -18.26 10.83 -15.58
CA MET A 706 -18.65 11.92 -14.69
C MET A 706 -18.78 13.24 -15.48
N HIS A 707 -19.90 13.94 -15.26
CA HIS A 707 -20.17 15.26 -15.82
C HIS A 707 -20.93 16.10 -14.79
N LEU A 708 -20.50 17.36 -14.58
CA LEU A 708 -21.10 18.33 -13.64
C LEU A 708 -21.41 17.74 -12.25
N GLY A 709 -20.45 17.00 -11.67
CA GLY A 709 -20.60 16.44 -10.34
C GLY A 709 -21.35 15.10 -10.26
N LYS A 710 -21.93 14.61 -11.36
CA LYS A 710 -22.78 13.40 -11.40
C LYS A 710 -22.16 12.29 -12.24
N ILE A 711 -22.45 11.03 -11.90
CA ILE A 711 -22.17 9.90 -12.80
C ILE A 711 -23.29 9.84 -13.85
N VAL A 712 -22.94 10.06 -15.11
CA VAL A 712 -23.90 10.10 -16.23
C VAL A 712 -24.08 8.76 -16.93
N GLU A 713 -23.03 7.95 -16.95
CA GLU A 713 -23.02 6.61 -17.55
C GLU A 713 -22.00 5.75 -16.81
N SER A 714 -22.32 4.48 -16.56
CA SER A 714 -21.40 3.56 -15.91
C SER A 714 -21.60 2.12 -16.31
N GLY A 715 -20.54 1.32 -16.22
CA GLY A 715 -20.63 -0.10 -16.52
C GLY A 715 -19.29 -0.79 -16.72
N LYS A 716 -19.33 -2.02 -17.27
CA LYS A 716 -18.10 -2.71 -17.72
C LYS A 716 -17.43 -1.89 -18.83
N THR A 717 -16.10 -1.71 -18.73
CA THR A 717 -15.33 -0.86 -19.66
C THR A 717 -15.59 -1.23 -21.11
N GLU A 718 -15.48 -2.52 -21.45
CA GLU A 718 -15.71 -3.03 -22.82
C GLU A 718 -17.11 -2.67 -23.36
N LYS A 719 -18.15 -2.68 -22.52
CA LYS A 719 -19.53 -2.38 -22.94
C LYS A 719 -19.71 -0.89 -23.20
N VAL A 720 -19.27 -0.05 -22.26
CA VAL A 720 -19.41 1.41 -22.37
C VAL A 720 -18.58 1.96 -23.54
N TYR A 721 -17.36 1.47 -23.75
CA TYR A 721 -16.50 1.90 -24.87
C TYR A 721 -17.01 1.43 -26.23
N LYS A 722 -17.54 0.20 -26.32
CA LYS A 722 -18.10 -0.33 -27.57
C LYS A 722 -19.41 0.34 -27.96
N SER A 723 -20.25 0.70 -26.98
CA SER A 723 -21.58 1.25 -27.22
C SER A 723 -21.93 2.35 -26.23
N PRO A 724 -21.29 3.54 -26.34
CA PRO A 724 -21.62 4.69 -25.51
C PRO A 724 -23.02 5.22 -25.82
N LEU A 725 -23.88 5.35 -24.81
CA LEU A 725 -25.28 5.71 -25.01
C LEU A 725 -25.57 7.15 -24.65
N HIS A 726 -24.96 7.66 -23.58
CA HIS A 726 -25.21 9.02 -23.12
C HIS A 726 -24.60 10.04 -24.12
N PRO A 727 -25.28 11.15 -24.45
CA PRO A 727 -24.77 12.15 -25.41
C PRO A 727 -23.38 12.68 -25.03
N TYR A 728 -23.19 13.06 -23.77
CA TYR A 728 -21.89 13.47 -23.24
C TYR A 728 -20.79 12.41 -23.41
N THR A 729 -21.08 11.13 -23.12
CA THR A 729 -20.09 10.05 -23.29
C THR A 729 -19.70 9.89 -24.75
N ASN A 730 -20.66 10.03 -25.67
CA ASN A 730 -20.39 10.00 -27.11
C ASN A 730 -19.44 11.12 -27.52
N THR A 731 -19.72 12.38 -27.13
CA THR A 731 -18.84 13.51 -27.46
C THR A 731 -17.46 13.38 -26.81
N LEU A 732 -17.42 12.90 -25.56
CA LEU A 732 -16.17 12.63 -24.84
C LEU A 732 -15.33 11.58 -25.59
N PHE A 733 -15.94 10.50 -26.09
CA PHE A 733 -15.19 9.46 -26.80
C PHE A 733 -14.83 9.84 -28.24
N GLN A 734 -15.61 10.70 -28.90
CA GLN A 734 -15.26 11.25 -30.21
C GLN A 734 -14.04 12.18 -30.13
N SER A 735 -13.83 12.83 -28.97
CA SER A 735 -12.63 13.64 -28.74
C SER A 735 -11.34 12.81 -28.58
N ILE A 736 -11.46 11.47 -28.48
CA ILE A 736 -10.31 10.57 -28.39
C ILE A 736 -9.70 10.35 -29.77
N PRO A 737 -8.41 10.63 -29.98
CA PRO A 737 -7.72 10.24 -31.20
C PRO A 737 -7.64 8.70 -31.27
N LYS A 738 -8.41 8.09 -32.16
CA LYS A 738 -8.27 6.67 -32.51
C LYS A 738 -7.16 6.51 -33.55
N ILE A 739 -6.42 5.40 -33.51
CA ILE A 739 -5.39 5.09 -34.52
C ILE A 739 -5.97 5.12 -35.94
N SER A 740 -7.25 4.76 -36.10
CA SER A 740 -7.99 4.85 -37.36
C SER A 740 -8.16 6.28 -37.90
N ASN A 741 -8.05 7.30 -37.04
CA ASN A 741 -8.29 8.70 -37.35
C ASN A 741 -7.01 9.54 -37.25
N ALA A 742 -5.83 8.91 -37.21
CA ALA A 742 -4.54 9.59 -37.07
C ALA A 742 -4.24 10.61 -38.20
N ASN A 743 -4.89 10.46 -39.35
CA ASN A 743 -4.75 11.34 -40.51
C ASN A 743 -5.91 12.36 -40.66
N GLU A 744 -6.90 12.36 -39.77
CA GLU A 744 -8.00 13.33 -39.81
C GLU A 744 -7.61 14.60 -39.03
N LYS A 745 -7.91 15.78 -39.59
CA LYS A 745 -7.70 17.04 -38.87
C LYS A 745 -8.59 17.05 -37.62
N PHE A 746 -7.99 17.35 -36.46
CA PHE A 746 -8.72 17.48 -35.21
C PHE A 746 -9.81 18.56 -35.36
N GLN A 747 -11.07 18.16 -35.20
CA GLN A 747 -12.21 19.09 -35.21
C GLN A 747 -12.54 19.46 -33.77
N GLU A 748 -12.85 20.73 -33.54
CA GLU A 748 -13.33 21.18 -32.24
C GLU A 748 -14.75 20.65 -32.01
N ILE A 749 -14.89 19.64 -31.16
CA ILE A 749 -16.18 19.04 -30.83
C ILE A 749 -16.78 19.82 -29.66
N SER A 750 -17.90 20.50 -29.88
CA SER A 750 -18.67 21.08 -28.79
C SER A 750 -19.42 19.99 -28.02
N PHE A 751 -19.29 20.00 -26.68
CA PHE A 751 -20.00 19.04 -25.83
C PHE A 751 -21.51 19.27 -25.92
N ASP A 752 -22.26 18.19 -26.16
CA ASP A 752 -23.72 18.28 -26.23
C ASP A 752 -24.28 18.54 -24.82
N THR A 753 -24.70 19.78 -24.59
CA THR A 753 -25.33 20.23 -23.34
C THR A 753 -26.84 20.33 -23.46
N LYS A 754 -27.43 20.08 -24.64
CA LYS A 754 -28.88 20.25 -24.88
C LYS A 754 -29.71 19.34 -23.99
N TYR A 755 -29.19 18.16 -23.68
CA TYR A 755 -29.88 17.22 -22.80
C TYR A 755 -30.06 17.75 -21.36
N LEU A 756 -29.28 18.74 -20.91
CA LEU A 756 -29.41 19.35 -19.58
C LEU A 756 -30.67 20.19 -19.45
N GLU A 757 -31.19 20.75 -20.55
CA GLU A 757 -32.41 21.57 -20.52
C GLU A 757 -33.64 20.72 -20.14
N GLU A 758 -33.74 19.52 -20.70
CA GLU A 758 -34.78 18.54 -20.35
C GLU A 758 -34.64 18.00 -18.91
N GLN A 759 -33.48 18.16 -18.26
CA GLN A 759 -33.24 17.75 -16.87
C GLN A 759 -33.54 18.85 -15.85
N LYS A 760 -33.90 20.05 -16.31
CA LYS A 760 -34.39 21.13 -15.44
C LYS A 760 -35.83 20.85 -15.03
N PHE A 761 -36.32 21.70 -14.12
CA PHE A 761 -37.71 21.73 -13.68
C PHE A 761 -38.70 21.52 -14.86
N PRO A 762 -39.73 20.66 -14.74
CA PRO A 762 -40.16 19.83 -13.58
C PRO A 762 -39.59 18.41 -13.55
N ASN A 763 -38.67 18.06 -14.44
CA ASN A 763 -38.32 16.66 -14.69
C ASN A 763 -37.39 16.08 -13.61
N ALA A 764 -37.71 14.88 -13.16
CA ALA A 764 -36.83 14.11 -12.28
C ALA A 764 -35.83 13.27 -13.08
N THR A 765 -34.60 13.22 -12.59
CA THR A 765 -33.53 12.38 -13.13
C THR A 765 -33.23 11.24 -12.19
N PHE A 766 -32.96 10.06 -12.75
CA PHE A 766 -32.62 8.87 -11.99
C PHE A 766 -31.61 8.02 -12.76
N LEU A 767 -30.98 7.08 -12.06
CA LEU A 767 -30.08 6.10 -12.65
C LEU A 767 -30.90 4.84 -12.99
N LYS A 768 -30.83 4.38 -14.24
CA LYS A 768 -31.53 3.16 -14.70
C LYS A 768 -30.53 2.20 -15.34
N GLU A 769 -30.68 0.92 -15.05
CA GLU A 769 -29.98 -0.15 -15.76
C GLU A 769 -30.62 -0.35 -17.14
N VAL A 770 -29.83 -0.26 -18.20
CA VAL A 770 -30.29 -0.43 -19.59
C VAL A 770 -29.85 -1.74 -20.21
N GLU A 771 -28.68 -2.25 -19.81
CA GLU A 771 -28.21 -3.61 -20.05
C GLU A 771 -27.49 -4.12 -18.80
N ASP A 772 -27.24 -5.43 -18.73
CA ASP A 772 -26.50 -6.05 -17.63
C ASP A 772 -25.21 -5.27 -17.29
N ASN A 773 -25.13 -4.71 -16.09
CA ASN A 773 -24.02 -3.88 -15.63
C ASN A 773 -23.72 -2.66 -16.53
N HIS A 774 -24.75 -2.03 -17.12
CA HIS A 774 -24.65 -0.77 -17.88
C HIS A 774 -25.80 0.16 -17.46
N TYR A 775 -25.45 1.28 -16.83
CA TYR A 775 -26.37 2.23 -16.23
C TYR A 775 -26.30 3.59 -16.92
N LEU A 776 -27.45 4.25 -17.05
CA LEU A 776 -27.58 5.61 -17.57
C LEU A 776 -28.31 6.50 -16.59
N PHE A 777 -27.85 7.75 -16.50
CA PHE A 777 -28.49 8.81 -15.73
C PHE A 777 -29.24 9.75 -16.65
N GLY A 778 -30.52 9.98 -16.37
CA GLY A 778 -31.35 10.89 -17.15
C GLY A 778 -32.80 10.85 -16.72
N THR A 779 -33.66 11.54 -17.47
CA THR A 779 -35.12 11.40 -17.33
C THR A 779 -35.58 10.08 -17.96
N GLU A 780 -36.77 9.60 -17.60
CA GLU A 780 -37.28 8.35 -18.18
C GLU A 780 -37.37 8.40 -19.71
N SER A 781 -37.84 9.53 -20.24
CA SER A 781 -37.92 9.79 -21.69
C SER A 781 -36.54 9.73 -22.35
N GLN A 782 -35.54 10.37 -21.74
CA GLN A 782 -34.16 10.38 -22.23
C GLN A 782 -33.55 8.98 -22.29
N ILE A 783 -33.65 8.23 -21.19
CA ILE A 783 -33.09 6.89 -21.10
C ILE A 783 -33.76 5.95 -22.11
N ASN A 784 -35.08 6.05 -22.29
CA ASN A 784 -35.80 5.29 -23.30
C ASN A 784 -35.39 5.68 -24.73
N LYS A 785 -35.11 6.96 -24.99
CA LYS A 785 -34.61 7.45 -26.29
C LYS A 785 -33.20 6.94 -26.58
N TRP A 786 -32.28 7.02 -25.62
CA TRP A 786 -30.88 6.61 -25.80
C TRP A 786 -30.73 5.09 -25.89
N SER A 787 -31.49 4.33 -25.10
CA SER A 787 -31.49 2.86 -25.12
C SER A 787 -32.06 2.23 -26.39
N LYS A 788 -32.87 2.95 -27.18
CA LYS A 788 -33.32 2.48 -28.50
C LYS A 788 -32.16 2.16 -29.45
N LYS A 789 -31.01 2.85 -29.32
CA LYS A 789 -29.81 2.58 -30.12
C LYS A 789 -29.29 1.15 -29.93
N LEU A 790 -29.37 0.59 -28.72
CA LEU A 790 -28.97 -0.81 -28.44
C LEU A 790 -29.86 -1.83 -29.16
N LYS A 791 -31.16 -1.55 -29.26
CA LYS A 791 -32.13 -2.46 -29.90
C LYS A 791 -31.94 -2.56 -31.41
N ASN A 792 -31.42 -1.50 -32.04
CA ASN A 792 -31.12 -1.50 -33.47
C ASN A 792 -29.81 -2.24 -33.78
N VAL A 793 -28.81 -2.17 -32.89
CA VAL A 793 -27.52 -2.88 -33.04
C VAL A 793 -27.64 -4.39 -32.83
N LYS A 794 -28.63 -4.89 -32.06
CA LYS A 794 -28.89 -6.33 -31.90
C LYS A 794 -29.71 -6.96 -33.05
N LYS A 795 -30.24 -6.15 -33.97
CA LYS A 795 -31.02 -6.61 -35.14
C LYS A 795 -30.19 -6.65 -36.45
N THR A 796 -28.93 -6.20 -36.38
CA THR A 796 -27.91 -6.26 -37.44
C THR A 796 -26.77 -7.13 -36.95
#